data_AF-A0A832MFS8-F1
#
_entry.id   AF-A0A832MFS8-F1
#
_cell.length_a   1.000
_cell.length_b   1.000
_cell.length_c   1.000
_cell.angle_alpha   90.00
_cell.angle_beta   90.00
_cell.angle_gamma   90.00
#
_symmetry.space_group_name_H-M   'P 1'
#
loop_
_entity.id
_entity.type
_entity.pdbx_description
1 polymer ?
#
loop_
_entity_poly.entity_id
_entity_poly.type
_entity_poly.pdbx_seq_one_letter_code
_entity_poly.pdbx_strand_id
1 'polypeptide(L)'
;MFAIIAGATAAESTPTNSFRLATFSADVTVPIGHGMMGGAWLSKRIADSLEAHGFVLLGLGRPMVFVSVDWCEIRNEAYRRWQEALAEAAATAPERVMVATVHQHDAPVADLEAERLLRDRGLKGTVCDPEFHEVAVKRVADALRDALRKAQPVTHFGFGQAQVECVASNRRYIAPDGSVRFDRASRTTDIYAREAPEGLVDPWLKTVSFWNNDVPLLALSGYATHPMSYYGEGEVSADFPGIARRRRQTDTPGTAQIYFTGCGGNITAGKYNTGNRENRPVLADRLYQAMVKAWQGTRRFPLENVEFRTAPVRFEPRTDVGFSIGELEGKLTPETDPFKQCLAAMGLSWRRRLERRPDIEVPCLDLGAVKLLLLPGESYVEFQLAAQQMRSDSHVLVAAYGDGAPGYIPTARHWTEGDGNLRDWCWVAPGADAKLLGAIRRALGTSTHAAVPWDVNVPIAFCKKELYKPHPRPGAAALVSVRYVGPGLERLETHGVEFRDDVHSERFTRLSMDNGKTWAPSRPLASTDVYYDGKEVWEGGGAEVFDPASGLLVGVWLRQIKVNGIYNCFTYTRVSRDHGQTWSEPVQLKYEPGPDFDPKNPWDEAFLRPNQAYFGNNILRHSNGTLVHCVAHANAEGDNRNHLRPWKMGSLCFVGRWDAATGRYNWRPGKRVEISPDSSARGLMEPEVAELKDGRVLVVWRGSTTGWDGTRAKIPGRKFFSVSNDGGITLSAPQEWQYDDGTGFYSPSSYHRMIRHSVTKKLYWIGNISRTPPDGNSPRYPLVIAEVDEEKVALKKDTVTVIDDRKPDQPTALQLSNFSLLEDRISHDLELYLTLYGEWPDSPYTADCYRYTVDVRN
;
A
#
# COMPACT_ATOMS: atom_id res chain seq x y z
N MET A 1 32.34 -44.85 56.09
CA MET A 1 32.02 -44.68 54.65
C MET A 1 30.84 -43.73 54.58
N PHE A 2 30.90 -42.71 53.71
CA PHE A 2 30.03 -41.51 53.62
C PHE A 2 30.43 -40.35 54.54
N ALA A 3 31.24 -39.45 53.98
CA ALA A 3 31.46 -38.09 54.47
C ALA A 3 30.70 -37.11 53.56
N ILE A 4 30.09 -36.13 54.21
CA ILE A 4 29.18 -35.10 53.72
C ILE A 4 29.91 -34.19 52.70
N ILE A 5 29.33 -34.00 51.51
CA ILE A 5 29.78 -33.01 50.52
C ILE A 5 28.87 -31.79 50.62
N ALA A 6 29.51 -30.64 50.84
CA ALA A 6 28.93 -29.32 50.93
C ALA A 6 28.26 -28.88 49.60
N GLY A 7 27.13 -28.19 49.74
CA GLY A 7 26.44 -27.55 48.62
C GLY A 7 27.27 -26.41 48.04
N ALA A 8 27.61 -26.52 46.76
CA ALA A 8 28.02 -25.41 45.93
C ALA A 8 26.76 -24.74 45.38
N THR A 9 26.52 -23.51 45.80
CA THR A 9 25.57 -22.58 45.18
C THR A 9 25.92 -22.43 43.70
N ALA A 10 25.00 -22.83 42.82
CA ALA A 10 25.07 -22.52 41.40
C ALA A 10 25.02 -20.99 41.25
N ALA A 11 26.14 -20.40 40.82
CA ALA A 11 26.14 -19.07 40.27
C ALA A 11 25.42 -19.13 38.91
N GLU A 12 24.17 -18.70 38.86
CA GLU A 12 23.52 -18.34 37.59
C GLU A 12 24.19 -17.06 37.08
N SER A 13 25.18 -17.23 36.21
CA SER A 13 25.76 -16.15 35.42
C SER A 13 25.19 -16.18 34.01
N THR A 14 24.17 -15.36 33.77
CA THR A 14 23.83 -14.87 32.43
C THR A 14 23.73 -13.34 32.54
N PRO A 15 24.59 -12.54 31.90
CA PRO A 15 24.39 -11.09 31.89
C PRO A 15 23.17 -10.79 31.01
N THR A 16 22.05 -10.45 31.64
CA THR A 16 20.97 -9.72 30.96
C THR A 16 21.57 -8.39 30.49
N ASN A 17 21.74 -8.21 29.18
CA ASN A 17 22.17 -6.92 28.62
C ASN A 17 21.17 -5.84 29.08
N SER A 18 21.55 -5.04 30.09
CA SER A 18 20.70 -3.94 30.55
C SER A 18 20.82 -2.78 29.57
N PHE A 19 19.79 -2.56 28.75
CA PHE A 19 19.73 -1.40 27.87
C PHE A 19 19.64 -0.12 28.70
N ARG A 20 20.30 0.95 28.24
CA ARG A 20 20.22 2.28 28.86
C ARG A 20 20.06 3.35 27.80
N LEU A 21 19.39 4.46 28.14
CA LEU A 21 19.13 5.57 27.25
C LEU A 21 19.63 6.88 27.87
N ALA A 22 20.33 7.69 27.10
CA ALA A 22 20.63 9.08 27.42
C ALA A 22 19.98 10.00 26.38
N THR A 23 19.27 11.03 26.80
CA THR A 23 18.67 12.04 25.92
C THR A 23 19.45 13.35 26.02
N PHE A 24 19.68 14.03 24.89
CA PHE A 24 20.41 15.28 24.84
C PHE A 24 19.70 16.29 23.94
N SER A 25 19.95 17.58 24.20
CA SER A 25 19.49 18.69 23.40
C SER A 25 20.52 19.82 23.41
N ALA A 26 20.63 20.57 22.31
CA ALA A 26 21.48 21.74 22.22
C ALA A 26 20.95 22.77 21.21
N ASP A 27 21.28 24.04 21.44
CA ASP A 27 20.97 25.15 20.52
C ASP A 27 21.86 25.11 19.28
N VAL A 28 21.20 25.18 18.11
CA VAL A 28 21.80 25.22 16.77
C VAL A 28 21.26 26.40 15.96
N THR A 29 20.83 27.47 16.65
CA THR A 29 20.25 28.67 16.04
C THR A 29 21.30 29.46 15.28
N VAL A 30 21.11 29.61 13.96
CA VAL A 30 22.03 30.36 13.09
C VAL A 30 22.06 31.86 13.42
N PRO A 31 23.21 32.53 13.24
CA PRO A 31 23.30 33.98 13.40
C PRO A 31 22.54 34.72 12.29
N ILE A 32 22.27 36.01 12.53
CA ILE A 32 21.74 36.92 11.50
C ILE A 32 22.77 37.07 10.38
N GLY A 33 22.32 37.06 9.12
CA GLY A 33 23.16 37.11 7.93
C GLY A 33 23.61 35.74 7.40
N HIS A 34 23.24 34.65 8.06
CA HIS A 34 23.55 33.29 7.62
C HIS A 34 22.69 32.88 6.41
N GLY A 35 23.25 32.07 5.50
CA GLY A 35 22.53 31.48 4.37
C GLY A 35 21.43 30.50 4.81
N MET A 36 20.24 30.64 4.23
CA MET A 36 19.05 29.82 4.50
C MET A 36 18.61 29.13 3.20
N MET A 37 18.01 27.94 3.30
CA MET A 37 17.60 27.12 2.13
C MET A 37 18.68 27.13 1.03
N GLY A 38 19.88 26.65 1.36
CA GLY A 38 21.03 26.55 0.43
C GLY A 38 21.48 27.87 -0.19
N GLY A 39 21.23 29.01 0.47
CA GLY A 39 21.62 30.34 -0.01
C GLY A 39 20.56 31.08 -0.80
N ALA A 40 19.30 30.60 -0.79
CA ALA A 40 18.19 31.29 -1.46
C ALA A 40 17.85 32.64 -0.80
N TRP A 41 18.05 32.76 0.52
CA TRP A 41 17.95 34.01 1.26
C TRP A 41 18.86 34.02 2.49
N LEU A 42 19.01 35.19 3.11
CA LEU A 42 19.77 35.36 4.35
C LEU A 42 18.82 35.54 5.55
N SER A 43 19.24 35.06 6.71
CA SER A 43 18.57 35.31 7.98
C SER A 43 18.63 36.81 8.34
N LYS A 44 17.51 37.36 8.81
CA LYS A 44 17.33 38.77 9.19
C LYS A 44 16.90 38.93 10.65
N ARG A 45 16.16 37.96 11.18
CA ARG A 45 15.69 37.92 12.57
C ARG A 45 15.45 36.48 13.01
N ILE A 46 15.36 36.27 14.33
CA ILE A 46 15.03 34.98 14.94
C ILE A 46 13.60 35.10 15.51
N ALA A 47 12.67 34.28 15.03
CA ALA A 47 11.33 34.17 15.62
C ALA A 47 11.33 33.18 16.79
N ASP A 48 11.98 32.04 16.60
CA ASP A 48 12.18 31.03 17.62
C ASP A 48 13.48 30.26 17.37
N SER A 49 14.03 29.66 18.42
CA SER A 49 15.30 28.93 18.39
C SER A 49 15.24 27.70 17.48
N LEU A 50 16.39 27.28 16.98
CA LEU A 50 16.58 25.97 16.35
C LEU A 50 17.32 25.06 17.33
N GLU A 51 16.85 23.84 17.51
CA GLU A 51 17.42 22.89 18.46
C GLU A 51 17.79 21.58 17.75
N ALA A 52 18.85 20.93 18.23
CA ALA A 52 19.11 19.51 17.96
C ALA A 52 18.60 18.70 19.15
N HIS A 53 17.79 17.67 18.90
CA HIS A 53 17.27 16.76 19.92
C HIS A 53 17.63 15.33 19.57
N GLY A 54 18.23 14.60 20.51
CA GLY A 54 18.73 13.26 20.23
C GLY A 54 18.77 12.33 21.43
N PHE A 55 19.08 11.07 21.15
CA PHE A 55 19.29 10.06 22.17
C PHE A 55 20.45 9.12 21.82
N VAL A 56 21.03 8.52 22.85
CA VAL A 56 22.01 7.44 22.76
C VAL A 56 21.44 6.19 23.39
N LEU A 57 21.38 5.10 22.64
CA LEU A 57 20.97 3.79 23.15
C LEU A 57 22.21 2.91 23.40
N LEU A 58 22.37 2.48 24.65
CA LEU A 58 23.46 1.65 25.16
C LEU A 58 22.94 0.22 25.42
N GLY A 59 23.84 -0.77 25.47
CA GLY A 59 23.52 -2.19 25.71
C GLY A 59 23.54 -3.06 24.44
N LEU A 60 23.89 -2.46 23.30
CA LEU A 60 23.95 -3.05 21.95
C LEU A 60 25.36 -3.49 21.52
N GLY A 61 26.28 -3.67 22.47
CA GLY A 61 27.72 -3.59 22.20
C GLY A 61 28.17 -2.14 22.05
N ARG A 62 28.49 -1.69 20.83
CA ARG A 62 28.78 -0.26 20.58
C ARG A 62 27.48 0.56 20.63
N PRO A 63 27.45 1.75 21.25
CA PRO A 63 26.24 2.58 21.30
C PRO A 63 25.72 2.95 19.90
N MET A 64 24.44 3.32 19.81
CA MET A 64 23.92 4.01 18.61
C MET A 64 23.37 5.37 19.02
N VAL A 65 23.40 6.31 18.09
CA VAL A 65 22.95 7.69 18.30
C VAL A 65 21.88 8.01 17.26
N PHE A 66 20.80 8.64 17.69
CA PHE A 66 19.86 9.31 16.80
C PHE A 66 19.80 10.79 17.18
N VAL A 67 19.81 11.68 16.20
CA VAL A 67 19.60 13.11 16.40
C VAL A 67 18.72 13.67 15.29
N SER A 68 17.72 14.46 15.65
CA SER A 68 16.99 15.31 14.71
C SER A 68 17.37 16.76 14.95
N VAL A 69 17.76 17.45 13.88
CA VAL A 69 18.26 18.83 13.91
C VAL A 69 17.21 19.72 13.25
N ASP A 70 16.80 20.82 13.90
CA ASP A 70 15.91 21.84 13.36
C ASP A 70 16.58 22.66 12.23
N TRP A 71 17.16 22.00 11.23
CA TRP A 71 17.77 22.57 10.03
C TRP A 71 17.03 22.12 8.77
N CYS A 72 17.33 22.75 7.62
CA CYS A 72 16.74 22.36 6.35
C CYS A 72 17.39 21.06 5.83
N GLU A 73 18.71 21.04 5.65
CA GLU A 73 19.45 19.84 5.24
C GLU A 73 20.88 19.86 5.80
N ILE A 74 21.46 18.67 6.01
CA ILE A 74 22.89 18.49 6.26
C ILE A 74 23.41 17.53 5.19
N ARG A 75 24.43 17.94 4.42
CA ARG A 75 24.84 17.27 3.18
C ARG A 75 26.31 16.85 3.20
N ASN A 76 26.65 15.78 2.47
CA ASN A 76 28.01 15.45 2.07
C ASN A 76 29.02 15.49 3.25
N GLU A 77 30.04 16.33 3.16
CA GLU A 77 31.08 16.51 4.16
C GLU A 77 30.54 17.04 5.49
N ALA A 78 29.53 17.93 5.45
CA ALA A 78 28.86 18.41 6.65
C ALA A 78 28.19 17.23 7.39
N TYR A 79 27.46 16.39 6.67
CA TYR A 79 26.79 15.21 7.24
C TYR A 79 27.79 14.26 7.89
N ARG A 80 28.91 14.00 7.20
CA ARG A 80 29.97 13.16 7.75
C ARG A 80 30.60 13.77 9.00
N ARG A 81 30.84 15.08 9.00
CA ARG A 81 31.39 15.80 10.16
C ARG A 81 30.49 15.67 11.40
N TRP A 82 29.17 15.76 11.22
CA TRP A 82 28.19 15.49 12.28
C TRP A 82 28.29 14.05 12.80
N GLN A 83 28.30 13.05 11.91
CA GLN A 83 28.45 11.66 12.31
C GLN A 83 29.73 11.40 13.10
N GLU A 84 30.86 11.95 12.66
CA GLU A 84 32.15 11.76 13.31
C GLU A 84 32.21 12.37 14.71
N ALA A 85 31.76 13.62 14.89
CA ALA A 85 31.74 14.27 16.20
C ALA A 85 30.86 13.52 17.21
N LEU A 86 29.66 13.14 16.79
CA LEU A 86 28.72 12.45 17.67
C LEU A 86 29.15 11.01 17.95
N ALA A 87 29.77 10.34 16.97
CA ALA A 87 30.34 9.02 17.17
C ALA A 87 31.50 9.04 18.17
N GLU A 88 32.40 10.02 18.07
CA GLU A 88 33.47 10.24 19.03
C GLU A 88 32.92 10.48 20.43
N ALA A 89 31.94 11.40 20.56
CA ALA A 89 31.29 11.72 21.81
C ALA A 89 30.58 10.49 22.45
N ALA A 90 30.02 9.60 21.63
CA ALA A 90 29.31 8.39 22.07
C ALA A 90 30.20 7.13 22.14
N ALA A 91 31.51 7.24 21.84
CA ALA A 91 32.43 6.11 21.73
C ALA A 91 31.94 5.00 20.77
N THR A 92 31.36 5.38 19.63
CA THR A 92 30.83 4.46 18.61
C THR A 92 31.45 4.70 17.23
N ALA A 93 30.90 4.05 16.20
CA ALA A 93 31.28 4.28 14.80
C ALA A 93 30.34 5.32 14.16
N PRO A 94 30.83 6.17 13.24
CA PRO A 94 30.00 7.14 12.51
C PRO A 94 28.75 6.53 11.84
N GLU A 95 28.85 5.29 11.37
CA GLU A 95 27.75 4.56 10.72
C GLU A 95 26.64 4.14 11.70
N ARG A 96 26.87 4.26 13.01
CA ARG A 96 25.89 4.07 14.09
C ARG A 96 25.27 5.40 14.58
N VAL A 97 25.55 6.50 13.89
CA VAL A 97 24.95 7.82 14.13
C VAL A 97 23.96 8.13 13.01
N MET A 98 22.68 8.12 13.37
CA MET A 98 21.55 8.51 12.54
C MET A 98 21.31 10.01 12.73
N VAL A 99 21.69 10.83 11.75
CA VAL A 99 21.42 12.27 11.74
C VAL A 99 20.25 12.51 10.79
N ALA A 100 19.19 13.15 11.26
CA ALA A 100 18.08 13.59 10.45
C ALA A 100 17.88 15.10 10.61
N THR A 101 17.35 15.75 9.59
CA THR A 101 16.90 17.14 9.69
C THR A 101 15.38 17.22 9.72
N VAL A 102 14.83 18.24 10.37
CA VAL A 102 13.39 18.49 10.36
C VAL A 102 12.95 19.00 8.99
N HIS A 103 13.81 19.72 8.25
CA HIS A 103 13.57 20.16 6.88
C HIS A 103 12.65 21.38 6.72
N GLN A 104 12.56 22.24 7.73
CA GLN A 104 11.91 23.54 7.55
C GLN A 104 12.83 24.50 6.77
N HIS A 105 12.25 25.32 5.90
CA HIS A 105 13.02 26.17 4.98
C HIS A 105 13.52 27.48 5.61
N ASP A 106 12.90 27.90 6.71
CA ASP A 106 13.38 28.99 7.57
C ASP A 106 14.53 28.51 8.49
N ALA A 107 15.36 27.59 7.97
CA ALA A 107 16.56 27.01 8.59
C ALA A 107 17.69 26.80 7.53
N PRO A 108 18.96 26.59 7.94
CA PRO A 108 20.07 26.49 6.99
C PRO A 108 20.12 25.13 6.26
N VAL A 109 20.76 25.11 5.09
CA VAL A 109 21.35 23.91 4.49
C VAL A 109 22.85 23.96 4.75
N ALA A 110 23.48 22.84 5.11
CA ALA A 110 24.93 22.77 5.32
C ALA A 110 25.62 21.85 4.29
N ASP A 111 26.54 22.41 3.51
CA ASP A 111 27.45 21.67 2.61
C ASP A 111 28.82 22.37 2.58
N LEU A 112 29.79 21.84 3.33
CA LEU A 112 31.11 22.46 3.55
C LEU A 112 31.96 22.52 2.26
N GLU A 113 31.89 21.51 1.39
CA GLU A 113 32.63 21.48 0.13
C GLU A 113 32.00 22.47 -0.87
N ALA A 114 30.67 22.58 -0.91
CA ALA A 114 29.99 23.59 -1.74
C ALA A 114 30.35 25.02 -1.29
N GLU A 115 30.32 25.30 0.01
CA GLU A 115 30.72 26.60 0.54
C GLU A 115 32.18 26.93 0.20
N ARG A 116 33.09 25.95 0.34
CA ARG A 116 34.50 26.11 -0.04
C ARG A 116 34.65 26.44 -1.52
N LEU A 117 33.92 25.76 -2.40
CA LEU A 117 33.92 26.03 -3.84
C LEU A 117 33.51 27.47 -4.20
N LEU A 118 32.59 28.05 -3.44
CA LEU A 118 32.13 29.43 -3.61
C LEU A 118 33.17 30.42 -3.10
N ARG A 119 33.71 30.19 -1.90
CA ARG A 119 34.73 31.05 -1.27
C ARG A 119 36.05 31.08 -2.04
N ASP A 120 36.54 29.92 -2.49
CA ASP A 120 37.79 29.79 -3.26
C ASP A 120 37.75 30.60 -4.57
N ARG A 121 36.54 30.86 -5.08
CA ARG A 121 36.29 31.66 -6.30
C ARG A 121 35.85 33.09 -6.02
N GLY A 122 35.78 33.51 -4.75
CA GLY A 122 35.32 34.85 -4.36
C GLY A 122 33.88 35.16 -4.78
N LEU A 123 33.02 34.14 -4.86
CA LEU A 123 31.62 34.29 -5.29
C LEU A 123 30.72 34.83 -4.17
N LYS A 124 29.57 35.40 -4.57
CA LYS A 124 28.60 35.99 -3.63
C LYS A 124 27.66 34.96 -3.01
N GLY A 125 27.40 33.85 -3.69
CA GLY A 125 26.62 32.75 -3.15
C GLY A 125 27.25 32.21 -1.86
N THR A 126 26.41 31.89 -0.89
CA THR A 126 26.83 31.23 0.37
C THR A 126 25.77 30.20 0.76
N VAL A 127 26.22 28.97 1.00
CA VAL A 127 25.35 27.86 1.41
C VAL A 127 25.23 27.84 2.93
N CYS A 128 26.37 27.95 3.63
CA CYS A 128 26.44 27.92 5.09
C CYS A 128 27.70 28.61 5.60
N ASP A 129 27.72 29.00 6.87
CA ASP A 129 28.93 29.45 7.55
C ASP A 129 29.69 28.24 8.18
N PRO A 130 30.89 27.88 7.70
CA PRO A 130 31.68 26.77 8.24
C PRO A 130 32.08 26.96 9.70
N GLU A 131 32.30 28.20 10.16
CA GLU A 131 32.68 28.46 11.55
C GLU A 131 31.50 28.19 12.48
N PHE A 132 30.33 28.73 12.14
CA PHE A 132 29.11 28.45 12.90
C PHE A 132 28.72 26.97 12.82
N HIS A 133 28.85 26.32 11.67
CA HIS A 133 28.59 24.89 11.53
C HIS A 133 29.41 24.08 12.55
N GLU A 134 30.71 24.36 12.68
CA GLU A 134 31.57 23.68 13.65
C GLU A 134 31.17 23.99 15.11
N VAL A 135 30.74 25.22 15.40
CA VAL A 135 30.21 25.58 16.72
C VAL A 135 28.96 24.76 17.05
N ALA A 136 28.01 24.65 16.12
CA ALA A 136 26.79 23.87 16.30
C ALA A 136 27.12 22.38 16.54
N VAL A 137 27.98 21.77 15.71
CA VAL A 137 28.41 20.37 15.86
C VAL A 137 29.03 20.11 17.24
N LYS A 138 29.92 20.98 17.70
CA LYS A 138 30.57 20.85 19.02
C LYS A 138 29.56 20.95 20.17
N ARG A 139 28.63 21.91 20.13
CA ARG A 139 27.58 22.05 21.15
C ARG A 139 26.76 20.77 21.30
N VAL A 140 26.36 20.16 20.18
CA VAL A 140 25.59 18.90 20.22
C VAL A 140 26.44 17.74 20.75
N ALA A 141 27.71 17.65 20.33
CA ALA A 141 28.62 16.63 20.82
C ALA A 141 28.87 16.75 22.34
N ASP A 142 29.03 17.96 22.86
CA ASP A 142 29.20 18.21 24.29
C ASP A 142 27.93 17.86 25.08
N ALA A 143 26.76 18.27 24.59
CA ALA A 143 25.48 17.89 25.19
C ALA A 143 25.28 16.37 25.23
N LEU A 144 25.71 15.66 24.18
CA LEU A 144 25.71 14.20 24.15
C LEU A 144 26.63 13.63 25.23
N ARG A 145 27.89 14.10 25.33
CA ARG A 145 28.86 13.63 26.35
C ARG A 145 28.32 13.80 27.76
N ASP A 146 27.69 14.94 28.03
CA ASP A 146 27.08 15.22 29.33
C ASP A 146 25.87 14.33 29.61
N ALA A 147 25.03 14.07 28.61
CA ALA A 147 23.87 13.21 28.74
C ALA A 147 24.24 11.75 29.05
N LEU A 148 25.36 11.24 28.53
CA LEU A 148 25.82 9.86 28.81
C LEU A 148 26.00 9.58 30.32
N ARG A 149 26.38 10.60 31.09
CA ARG A 149 26.54 10.49 32.57
C ARG A 149 25.20 10.31 33.29
N LYS A 150 24.10 10.61 32.61
CA LYS A 150 22.71 10.56 33.12
C LYS A 150 21.90 9.43 32.47
N ALA A 151 22.55 8.48 31.79
CA ALA A 151 21.88 7.39 31.10
C ALA A 151 21.04 6.54 32.07
N GLN A 152 19.77 6.34 31.74
CA GLN A 152 18.82 5.60 32.58
C GLN A 152 18.52 4.21 32.00
N PRO A 153 18.23 3.19 32.83
CA PRO A 153 17.78 1.88 32.35
C PRO A 153 16.55 1.98 31.45
N VAL A 154 16.49 1.14 30.42
CA VAL A 154 15.32 0.96 29.55
C VAL A 154 14.83 -0.45 29.69
N THR A 155 13.54 -0.58 29.97
CA THR A 155 12.87 -1.87 30.18
C THR A 155 11.84 -2.15 29.09
N HIS A 156 11.23 -1.11 28.54
CA HIS A 156 10.18 -1.23 27.53
C HIS A 156 10.37 -0.18 26.44
N PHE A 157 9.89 -0.51 25.26
CA PHE A 157 9.56 0.48 24.23
C PHE A 157 8.04 0.53 24.05
N GLY A 158 7.52 1.59 23.47
CA GLY A 158 6.10 1.73 23.14
C GLY A 158 5.90 2.21 21.72
N PHE A 159 4.78 1.82 21.12
CA PHE A 159 4.34 2.31 19.82
C PHE A 159 2.93 2.86 19.91
N GLY A 160 2.74 4.08 19.39
CA GLY A 160 1.44 4.71 19.21
C GLY A 160 1.38 5.41 17.85
N GLN A 161 0.17 5.58 17.32
CA GLN A 161 -0.04 6.35 16.09
C GLN A 161 -1.39 7.04 16.09
N ALA A 162 -1.49 8.15 15.37
CA ALA A 162 -2.73 8.87 15.16
C ALA A 162 -2.74 9.55 13.79
N GLN A 163 -3.93 9.64 13.19
CA GLN A 163 -4.09 10.36 11.94
C GLN A 163 -3.91 11.86 12.18
N VAL A 164 -3.12 12.52 11.33
CA VAL A 164 -3.01 13.98 11.32
C VAL A 164 -4.06 14.54 10.38
N GLU A 165 -4.98 15.33 10.93
CA GLU A 165 -6.11 15.86 10.17
C GLU A 165 -5.71 17.17 9.47
N CYS A 166 -5.94 17.25 8.16
CA CYS A 166 -5.81 18.48 7.37
C CYS A 166 -4.43 19.16 7.44
N VAL A 167 -3.34 18.39 7.26
CA VAL A 167 -1.98 18.94 7.16
C VAL A 167 -1.34 18.53 5.83
N ALA A 168 -1.09 17.25 5.60
CA ALA A 168 -0.40 16.78 4.41
C ALA A 168 -1.29 16.72 3.16
N SER A 169 -0.67 16.95 2.01
CA SER A 169 -1.21 16.70 0.67
C SER A 169 -0.06 16.42 -0.28
N ASN A 170 -0.24 15.51 -1.24
CA ASN A 170 0.73 15.31 -2.29
C ASN A 170 0.75 16.53 -3.23
N ARG A 171 1.95 16.97 -3.62
CA ARG A 171 2.12 18.05 -4.60
C ARG A 171 1.62 17.65 -5.99
N ARG A 172 1.62 16.34 -6.26
CA ARG A 172 1.05 15.74 -7.46
C ARG A 172 -0.48 15.68 -7.34
N TYR A 173 -1.20 16.27 -8.29
CA TYR A 173 -2.66 16.17 -8.38
C TYR A 173 -3.13 16.16 -9.85
N ILE A 174 -4.38 15.74 -10.07
CA ILE A 174 -5.03 15.79 -11.39
C ILE A 174 -5.88 17.06 -11.46
N ALA A 175 -5.61 17.89 -12.46
CA ALA A 175 -6.39 19.10 -12.72
C ALA A 175 -7.76 18.76 -13.36
N PRO A 176 -8.74 19.69 -13.37
CA PRO A 176 -10.05 19.46 -13.99
C PRO A 176 -10.00 19.08 -15.48
N ASP A 177 -8.94 19.44 -16.19
CA ASP A 177 -8.70 19.09 -17.60
C ASP A 177 -8.08 17.68 -17.78
N GLY A 178 -7.84 16.95 -16.68
CA GLY A 178 -7.23 15.63 -16.67
C GLY A 178 -5.70 15.63 -16.68
N SER A 179 -5.05 16.81 -16.72
CA SER A 179 -3.58 16.90 -16.71
C SER A 179 -2.99 16.61 -15.32
N VAL A 180 -1.82 15.95 -15.30
CA VAL A 180 -1.04 15.75 -14.08
C VAL A 180 -0.28 17.05 -13.77
N ARG A 181 -0.41 17.53 -12.54
CA ARG A 181 0.18 18.78 -12.05
C ARG A 181 1.03 18.51 -10.81
N PHE A 182 2.07 19.32 -10.61
CA PHE A 182 3.02 19.22 -9.47
C PHE A 182 3.20 20.53 -8.71
N ASP A 183 2.41 21.55 -9.06
CA ASP A 183 2.55 22.93 -8.59
C ASP A 183 1.81 23.23 -7.28
N ARG A 184 1.26 22.20 -6.60
CA ARG A 184 0.75 22.33 -5.22
C ARG A 184 1.90 22.36 -4.22
N ALA A 185 2.55 23.51 -4.12
CA ALA A 185 3.63 23.78 -3.16
C ALA A 185 3.10 23.90 -1.71
N SER A 186 3.99 23.90 -0.71
CA SER A 186 3.60 24.04 0.70
C SER A 186 2.78 25.29 1.00
N ARG A 187 3.01 26.37 0.26
CA ARG A 187 2.10 27.52 0.15
C ARG A 187 1.35 27.44 -1.18
N THR A 188 0.04 27.23 -1.15
CA THR A 188 -0.80 27.24 -2.36
C THR A 188 -1.99 28.17 -2.19
N THR A 189 -2.17 29.11 -3.12
CA THR A 189 -3.37 29.97 -3.19
C THR A 189 -4.31 29.58 -4.32
N ASP A 190 -3.82 28.82 -5.31
CA ASP A 190 -4.63 28.31 -6.41
C ASP A 190 -5.78 27.42 -5.89
N ILE A 191 -7.00 27.74 -6.30
CA ILE A 191 -8.20 27.08 -5.79
C ILE A 191 -8.32 25.65 -6.31
N TYR A 192 -7.98 25.40 -7.58
CA TYR A 192 -8.09 24.07 -8.18
C TYR A 192 -7.10 23.09 -7.55
N ALA A 193 -5.86 23.53 -7.32
CA ALA A 193 -4.86 22.77 -6.61
C ALA A 193 -5.31 22.44 -5.19
N ARG A 194 -5.98 23.35 -4.47
CA ARG A 194 -6.47 23.11 -3.10
C ARG A 194 -7.73 22.26 -3.06
N GLU A 195 -8.61 22.38 -4.03
CA GLU A 195 -9.85 21.60 -4.08
C GLU A 195 -9.61 20.16 -4.55
N ALA A 196 -8.61 19.94 -5.40
CA ALA A 196 -8.22 18.61 -5.85
C ALA A 196 -7.91 17.67 -4.66
N PRO A 197 -8.11 16.34 -4.80
CA PRO A 197 -7.87 15.37 -3.73
C PRO A 197 -6.47 15.49 -3.10
N GLU A 198 -6.32 15.00 -1.86
CA GLU A 198 -5.02 15.00 -1.15
C GLU A 198 -3.93 14.28 -1.94
N GLY A 199 -4.28 13.28 -2.74
CA GLY A 199 -3.31 12.40 -3.40
C GLY A 199 -2.73 11.39 -2.41
N LEU A 200 -1.66 10.70 -2.83
CA LEU A 200 -1.00 9.71 -1.99
C LEU A 200 -0.25 10.39 -0.84
N VAL A 201 -0.60 10.04 0.40
CA VAL A 201 0.05 10.51 1.64
C VAL A 201 0.20 9.35 2.62
N ASP A 202 1.13 9.45 3.57
CA ASP A 202 1.06 8.68 4.82
C ASP A 202 0.37 9.55 5.87
N PRO A 203 -0.92 9.30 6.18
CA PRO A 203 -1.70 10.20 7.03
C PRO A 203 -1.40 10.01 8.52
N TRP A 204 -0.54 9.05 8.89
CA TRP A 204 -0.29 8.67 10.28
C TRP A 204 0.98 9.33 10.84
N LEU A 205 0.81 10.11 11.90
CA LEU A 205 1.90 10.40 12.82
C LEU A 205 2.16 9.15 13.66
N LYS A 206 3.41 8.72 13.72
CA LYS A 206 3.85 7.54 14.47
C LYS A 206 4.79 7.98 15.59
N THR A 207 4.63 7.42 16.78
CA THR A 207 5.44 7.70 17.96
C THR A 207 6.04 6.41 18.52
N VAL A 208 7.37 6.38 18.64
CA VAL A 208 8.09 5.37 19.42
C VAL A 208 8.50 5.98 20.75
N SER A 209 8.25 5.29 21.84
CA SER A 209 8.62 5.74 23.18
C SER A 209 9.52 4.74 23.89
N PHE A 210 10.33 5.21 24.83
CA PHE A 210 11.19 4.36 25.67
C PHE A 210 10.89 4.60 27.14
N TRP A 211 10.90 3.52 27.93
CA TRP A 211 10.40 3.53 29.30
C TRP A 211 11.33 2.78 30.26
N ASN A 212 11.48 3.36 31.45
CA ASN A 212 12.02 2.68 32.63
C ASN A 212 10.86 2.27 33.55
N ASN A 213 10.44 1.02 33.48
CA ASN A 213 9.17 0.52 34.00
C ASN A 213 8.01 1.40 33.52
N ASP A 214 7.38 2.14 34.43
CA ASP A 214 6.27 3.05 34.14
C ASP A 214 6.71 4.51 33.91
N VAL A 215 8.01 4.80 33.97
CA VAL A 215 8.55 6.15 33.75
C VAL A 215 8.93 6.34 32.28
N PRO A 216 8.25 7.23 31.54
CA PRO A 216 8.60 7.53 30.15
C PRO A 216 9.85 8.41 30.06
N LEU A 217 10.84 7.96 29.29
CA LEU A 217 12.12 8.66 29.11
C LEU A 217 12.13 9.53 27.86
N LEU A 218 11.58 9.03 26.76
CA LEU A 218 11.63 9.64 25.44
C LEU A 218 10.37 9.28 24.65
N ALA A 219 9.86 10.23 23.87
CA ALA A 219 8.92 10.03 22.78
C ALA A 219 9.51 10.61 21.47
N LEU A 220 9.71 9.74 20.49
CA LEU A 220 10.19 10.06 19.15
C LEU A 220 9.01 9.99 18.18
N SER A 221 8.55 11.14 17.68
CA SER A 221 7.40 11.25 16.78
C SER A 221 7.82 11.65 15.37
N GLY A 222 7.20 11.05 14.36
CA GLY A 222 7.46 11.38 12.97
C GLY A 222 6.21 11.45 12.11
N TYR A 223 6.21 12.39 11.16
CA TYR A 223 5.13 12.60 10.20
C TYR A 223 5.68 13.03 8.83
N ALA A 224 5.11 12.51 7.75
CA ALA A 224 5.58 12.74 6.38
C ALA A 224 4.91 13.96 5.76
N THR A 225 5.52 15.15 5.93
CA THR A 225 5.13 16.39 5.25
C THR A 225 6.28 17.37 5.27
N HIS A 226 6.53 18.13 4.20
CA HIS A 226 7.38 19.32 4.26
C HIS A 226 6.87 20.25 5.37
N PRO A 227 7.70 20.58 6.38
CA PRO A 227 7.27 21.40 7.51
C PRO A 227 7.37 22.89 7.21
N MET A 228 6.56 23.33 6.25
CA MET A 228 6.59 24.69 5.73
C MET A 228 5.21 25.31 5.82
N SER A 229 5.05 26.31 6.69
CA SER A 229 3.85 27.15 6.71
C SER A 229 4.03 28.34 5.77
N TYR A 230 4.35 29.52 6.29
CA TYR A 230 4.97 30.59 5.52
C TYR A 230 6.49 30.50 5.69
N TYR A 231 7.27 30.96 4.72
CA TYR A 231 8.74 30.86 4.73
C TYR A 231 9.35 31.83 3.72
N GLY A 232 10.66 32.04 3.79
CA GLY A 232 11.39 32.81 2.77
C GLY A 232 11.56 34.30 3.05
N GLU A 233 11.14 34.76 4.22
CA GLU A 233 11.18 36.19 4.59
C GLU A 233 12.46 36.57 5.38
N GLY A 234 13.33 35.60 5.65
CA GLY A 234 14.54 35.76 6.47
C GLY A 234 14.29 35.62 7.98
N GLU A 235 13.19 34.99 8.37
CA GLU A 235 12.87 34.66 9.76
C GLU A 235 13.43 33.28 10.10
N VAL A 236 14.27 33.15 11.12
CA VAL A 236 14.73 31.85 11.61
C VAL A 236 13.63 31.25 12.50
N SER A 237 13.18 30.02 12.19
CA SER A 237 12.08 29.37 12.91
C SER A 237 12.13 27.84 12.79
N ALA A 238 11.67 27.13 13.83
CA ALA A 238 11.43 25.69 13.80
C ALA A 238 10.05 25.31 13.19
N ASP A 239 9.31 26.31 12.68
CA ASP A 239 7.99 26.20 12.05
C ASP A 239 6.97 25.41 12.92
N PHE A 240 5.88 24.93 12.32
CA PHE A 240 4.79 24.27 13.03
C PHE A 240 5.20 22.98 13.77
N PRO A 241 6.18 22.16 13.34
CA PRO A 241 6.62 21.02 14.13
C PRO A 241 7.36 21.42 15.39
N GLY A 242 8.20 22.46 15.34
CA GLY A 242 8.88 22.98 16.52
C GLY A 242 7.89 23.47 17.58
N ILE A 243 6.85 24.18 17.17
CA ILE A 243 5.77 24.64 18.07
C ILE A 243 5.03 23.44 18.69
N ALA A 244 4.64 22.44 17.88
CA ALA A 244 3.95 21.25 18.37
C ALA A 244 4.82 20.44 19.36
N ARG A 245 6.10 20.24 19.05
CA ARG A 245 7.07 19.56 19.91
C ARG A 245 7.25 20.27 21.25
N ARG A 246 7.47 21.60 21.24
CA ARG A 246 7.63 22.38 22.48
C ARG A 246 6.40 22.34 23.37
N ARG A 247 5.20 22.36 22.77
CA ARG A 247 3.95 22.19 23.52
C ARG A 247 3.88 20.81 24.17
N ARG A 248 4.21 19.73 23.44
CA ARG A 248 4.31 18.39 24.04
C ARG A 248 5.38 18.31 25.13
N GLN A 249 6.52 18.96 24.95
CA GLN A 249 7.59 18.97 25.96
C GLN A 249 7.13 19.65 27.26
N THR A 250 6.28 20.68 27.14
CA THR A 250 5.65 21.36 28.28
C THR A 250 4.64 20.44 28.99
N ASP A 251 3.84 19.70 28.24
CA ASP A 251 2.86 18.75 28.80
C ASP A 251 3.54 17.58 29.53
N THR A 252 4.73 17.16 29.08
CA THR A 252 5.47 16.00 29.62
C THR A 252 6.93 16.36 29.93
N PRO A 253 7.22 17.18 30.96
CA PRO A 253 8.58 17.68 31.21
C PRO A 253 9.60 16.59 31.55
N GLY A 254 9.16 15.43 32.04
CA GLY A 254 10.02 14.28 32.33
C GLY A 254 10.32 13.37 31.14
N THR A 255 9.72 13.63 29.98
CA THR A 255 9.87 12.83 28.77
C THR A 255 10.44 13.70 27.67
N ALA A 256 11.63 13.35 27.17
CA ALA A 256 12.21 14.05 26.03
C ALA A 256 11.27 13.92 24.82
N GLN A 257 10.95 15.04 24.17
CA GLN A 257 10.12 15.07 22.96
C GLN A 257 11.01 15.33 21.75
N ILE A 258 11.11 14.35 20.86
CA ILE A 258 11.88 14.45 19.61
C ILE A 258 10.89 14.34 18.45
N TYR A 259 10.98 15.27 17.50
CA TYR A 259 10.25 15.22 16.24
C TYR A 259 11.24 15.01 15.10
N PHE A 260 10.88 14.19 14.11
CA PHE A 260 11.58 14.09 12.83
C PHE A 260 10.58 14.12 11.68
N THR A 261 11.02 14.47 10.48
CA THR A 261 10.15 14.44 9.30
C THR A 261 10.32 13.12 8.55
N GLY A 262 9.21 12.50 8.20
CA GLY A 262 9.19 11.30 7.36
C GLY A 262 9.44 11.61 5.88
N CYS A 263 9.20 10.66 4.98
CA CYS A 263 9.36 10.87 3.53
C CYS A 263 8.40 11.93 2.98
N GLY A 264 8.84 13.19 3.07
CA GLY A 264 8.09 14.36 2.66
C GLY A 264 8.41 14.84 1.26
N GLY A 265 9.34 14.22 0.51
CA GLY A 265 9.84 14.73 -0.79
C GLY A 265 8.77 15.22 -1.76
N ASN A 266 7.60 14.56 -1.82
CA ASN A 266 6.45 14.98 -2.63
C ASN A 266 5.22 15.42 -1.80
N ILE A 267 5.34 15.58 -0.48
CA ILE A 267 4.23 15.88 0.44
C ILE A 267 4.37 17.28 1.02
N THR A 268 3.32 18.09 0.89
CA THR A 268 3.31 19.51 1.28
C THR A 268 2.06 19.84 2.09
N ALA A 269 2.07 21.00 2.76
CA ALA A 269 0.87 21.53 3.42
C ALA A 269 -0.12 22.22 2.45
N GLY A 270 0.16 22.24 1.15
CA GLY A 270 -0.43 23.17 0.17
C GLY A 270 -1.95 23.17 0.10
N LYS A 271 -2.59 22.00 0.23
CA LYS A 271 -4.06 21.91 0.26
C LYS A 271 -4.67 22.74 1.40
N TYR A 272 -4.02 22.74 2.55
CA TYR A 272 -4.52 23.29 3.82
C TYR A 272 -3.78 24.57 4.26
N ASN A 273 -2.84 25.05 3.45
CA ASN A 273 -1.98 26.18 3.77
C ASN A 273 -1.91 27.19 2.62
N THR A 274 -2.46 28.38 2.85
CA THR A 274 -2.38 29.50 1.92
C THR A 274 -1.10 30.33 2.10
N GLY A 275 -0.29 29.99 3.10
CA GLY A 275 0.92 30.73 3.49
C GLY A 275 0.63 32.01 4.26
N ASN A 276 -0.59 32.18 4.79
CA ASN A 276 -0.88 33.27 5.72
C ASN A 276 -0.28 32.93 7.08
N ARG A 277 0.06 33.95 7.87
CA ARG A 277 0.72 33.77 9.18
C ARG A 277 -0.15 32.98 10.16
N GLU A 278 -1.46 33.10 10.04
CA GLU A 278 -2.46 32.38 10.83
C GLU A 278 -2.47 30.87 10.56
N ASN A 279 -1.96 30.40 9.42
CA ASN A 279 -1.88 28.95 9.13
C ASN A 279 -0.88 28.24 10.05
N ARG A 280 0.24 28.88 10.42
CA ARG A 280 1.29 28.26 11.24
C ARG A 280 0.76 27.71 12.59
N PRO A 281 0.08 28.51 13.44
CA PRO A 281 -0.46 27.97 14.69
C PRO A 281 -1.55 26.91 14.48
N VAL A 282 -2.34 26.97 13.40
CA VAL A 282 -3.36 25.95 13.08
C VAL A 282 -2.73 24.61 12.70
N LEU A 283 -1.71 24.63 11.84
CA LEU A 283 -0.95 23.43 11.47
C LEU A 283 -0.24 22.85 12.69
N ALA A 284 0.32 23.70 13.56
CA ALA A 284 0.98 23.28 14.79
C ALA A 284 0.00 22.60 15.76
N ASP A 285 -1.21 23.16 15.94
CA ASP A 285 -2.22 22.55 16.78
C ASP A 285 -2.67 21.18 16.24
N ARG A 286 -2.94 21.05 14.94
CA ARG A 286 -3.30 19.77 14.31
C ARG A 286 -2.25 18.69 14.53
N LEU A 287 -0.98 19.03 14.31
CA LEU A 287 0.14 18.10 14.54
C LEU A 287 0.26 17.75 16.03
N TYR A 288 0.14 18.74 16.92
CA TYR A 288 0.13 18.55 18.36
C TYR A 288 -0.98 17.59 18.82
N GLN A 289 -2.21 17.76 18.33
CA GLN A 289 -3.33 16.88 18.67
C GLN A 289 -3.04 15.43 18.25
N ALA A 290 -2.43 15.23 17.07
CA ALA A 290 -2.00 13.90 16.65
C ALA A 290 -0.91 13.32 17.56
N MET A 291 0.06 14.12 18.00
CA MET A 291 1.07 13.68 18.99
C MET A 291 0.42 13.26 20.33
N VAL A 292 -0.59 14.00 20.80
CA VAL A 292 -1.35 13.65 22.02
C VAL A 292 -2.12 12.35 21.82
N LYS A 293 -2.87 12.21 20.72
CA LYS A 293 -3.64 10.99 20.41
C LYS A 293 -2.74 9.77 20.23
N ALA A 294 -1.60 9.92 19.54
CA ALA A 294 -0.61 8.85 19.38
C ALA A 294 -0.05 8.40 20.74
N TRP A 295 0.27 9.36 21.62
CA TRP A 295 0.70 9.06 22.99
C TRP A 295 -0.35 8.26 23.76
N GLN A 296 -1.61 8.72 23.75
CA GLN A 296 -2.73 8.03 24.41
C GLN A 296 -2.95 6.60 23.90
N GLY A 297 -2.71 6.36 22.61
CA GLY A 297 -2.83 5.04 21.99
C GLY A 297 -1.59 4.14 22.14
N THR A 298 -0.57 4.54 22.92
CA THR A 298 0.70 3.80 23.01
C THR A 298 0.51 2.44 23.66
N ARG A 299 0.95 1.39 22.96
CA ARG A 299 1.11 0.02 23.50
C ARG A 299 2.58 -0.23 23.82
N ARG A 300 2.86 -0.73 25.02
CA ARG A 300 4.22 -1.01 25.52
C ARG A 300 4.60 -2.48 25.29
N PHE A 301 5.87 -2.71 24.99
CA PHE A 301 6.48 -4.00 24.76
C PHE A 301 7.80 -4.09 25.55
N PRO A 302 8.14 -5.24 26.13
CA PRO A 302 9.43 -5.41 26.79
C PRO A 302 10.57 -5.25 25.77
N LEU A 303 11.65 -4.57 26.18
CA LEU A 303 12.84 -4.38 25.35
C LEU A 303 13.81 -5.55 25.58
N GLU A 304 13.59 -6.64 24.86
CA GLU A 304 14.38 -7.87 25.01
C GLU A 304 15.57 -7.93 24.05
N ASN A 305 15.31 -7.61 22.77
CA ASN A 305 16.30 -7.66 21.71
C ASN A 305 16.30 -6.33 20.95
N VAL A 306 17.50 -5.85 20.66
CA VAL A 306 17.71 -4.69 19.81
C VAL A 306 18.79 -5.02 18.80
N GLU A 307 18.51 -4.75 17.53
CA GLU A 307 19.50 -4.89 16.45
C GLU A 307 19.71 -3.55 15.75
N PHE A 308 20.94 -3.31 15.33
CA PHE A 308 21.28 -2.16 14.51
C PHE A 308 21.93 -2.65 13.22
N ARG A 309 21.31 -2.35 12.08
CA ARG A 309 21.77 -2.77 10.76
C ARG A 309 21.93 -1.56 9.87
N THR A 310 22.86 -1.65 8.92
CA THR A 310 23.06 -0.61 7.91
C THR A 310 23.19 -1.27 6.55
N ALA A 311 22.52 -0.70 5.54
CA ALA A 311 22.64 -1.15 4.17
C ALA A 311 23.18 -0.03 3.28
N PRO A 312 24.22 -0.27 2.47
CA PRO A 312 24.72 0.74 1.54
C PRO A 312 23.78 0.86 0.33
N VAL A 313 23.66 2.07 -0.20
CA VAL A 313 23.06 2.38 -1.50
C VAL A 313 24.02 3.22 -2.34
N ARG A 314 24.12 2.91 -3.63
CA ARG A 314 24.91 3.67 -4.61
C ARG A 314 23.98 4.32 -5.62
N PHE A 315 24.03 5.65 -5.68
CA PHE A 315 23.32 6.44 -6.67
C PHE A 315 24.26 6.90 -7.78
N GLU A 316 23.74 7.03 -8.99
CA GLU A 316 24.39 7.73 -10.09
C GLU A 316 24.07 9.23 -9.99
N PRO A 317 25.06 10.11 -10.23
CA PRO A 317 24.80 11.53 -10.36
C PRO A 317 24.12 11.80 -11.71
N ARG A 318 23.27 12.82 -11.77
CA ARG A 318 22.75 13.32 -13.04
C ARG A 318 23.87 13.82 -13.94
N THR A 319 23.69 13.65 -15.24
CA THR A 319 24.60 14.11 -16.29
C THR A 319 23.87 14.71 -17.49
N ASP A 320 22.54 14.78 -17.42
CA ASP A 320 21.71 15.44 -18.40
C ASP A 320 21.80 16.97 -18.28
N VAL A 321 21.08 17.67 -19.16
CA VAL A 321 21.19 19.13 -19.35
C VAL A 321 21.07 19.86 -18.01
N GLY A 322 22.09 20.68 -17.70
CA GLY A 322 22.18 21.47 -16.49
C GLY A 322 22.93 20.82 -15.32
N PHE A 323 23.26 19.53 -15.41
CA PHE A 323 23.90 18.73 -14.34
C PHE A 323 25.26 18.14 -14.72
N SER A 324 25.72 18.33 -15.97
CA SER A 324 27.08 17.96 -16.36
C SER A 324 28.12 18.79 -15.60
N ILE A 325 29.33 18.24 -15.41
CA ILE A 325 30.41 18.94 -14.68
C ILE A 325 30.68 20.31 -15.32
N GLY A 326 30.84 20.36 -16.65
CA GLY A 326 31.13 21.60 -17.36
C GLY A 326 30.02 22.65 -17.23
N GLU A 327 28.74 22.26 -17.26
CA GLU A 327 27.63 23.20 -17.04
C GLU A 327 27.55 23.70 -15.58
N LEU A 328 27.86 22.85 -14.60
CA LEU A 328 27.91 23.26 -13.19
C LEU A 328 29.08 24.22 -12.96
N GLU A 329 30.27 23.90 -13.48
CA GLU A 329 31.44 24.78 -13.39
C GLU A 329 31.20 26.12 -14.11
N GLY A 330 30.53 26.09 -15.26
CA GLY A 330 30.16 27.30 -16.02
C GLY A 330 29.18 28.22 -15.29
N LYS A 331 28.47 27.75 -14.25
CA LYS A 331 27.60 28.57 -13.38
C LYS A 331 28.35 29.19 -12.20
N LEU A 332 29.61 28.84 -11.96
CA LEU A 332 30.41 29.38 -10.87
C LEU A 332 31.20 30.63 -11.30
N THR A 333 30.48 31.65 -11.77
CA THR A 333 31.03 32.94 -12.19
C THR A 333 30.37 34.10 -11.45
N PRO A 334 31.06 35.27 -11.30
CA PRO A 334 30.50 36.44 -10.62
C PRO A 334 29.20 36.98 -11.23
N GLU A 335 28.94 36.74 -12.52
CA GLU A 335 27.76 37.20 -13.25
C GLU A 335 26.52 36.31 -13.01
N THR A 336 26.73 35.08 -12.53
CA THR A 336 25.64 34.14 -12.23
C THR A 336 24.92 34.56 -10.95
N ASP A 337 23.58 34.42 -10.94
CA ASP A 337 22.77 34.66 -9.74
C ASP A 337 23.30 33.87 -8.52
N PRO A 338 23.40 34.48 -7.32
CA PRO A 338 24.00 33.84 -6.15
C PRO A 338 23.39 32.48 -5.79
N PHE A 339 22.07 32.31 -5.90
CA PHE A 339 21.44 31.04 -5.59
C PHE A 339 21.76 29.97 -6.64
N LYS A 340 21.85 30.36 -7.91
CA LYS A 340 22.33 29.46 -8.99
C LYS A 340 23.79 29.05 -8.79
N GLN A 341 24.64 29.93 -8.26
CA GLN A 341 26.00 29.56 -7.85
C GLN A 341 25.97 28.48 -6.77
N CYS A 342 25.13 28.65 -5.73
CA CYS A 342 24.96 27.66 -4.66
C CYS A 342 24.48 26.30 -5.17
N LEU A 343 23.45 26.27 -6.04
CA LEU A 343 22.96 25.04 -6.68
C LEU A 343 24.06 24.32 -7.45
N ALA A 344 24.87 25.06 -8.21
CA ALA A 344 25.98 24.51 -8.96
C ALA A 344 27.08 23.94 -8.05
N ALA A 345 27.43 24.66 -6.98
CA ALA A 345 28.42 24.24 -6.00
C ALA A 345 27.97 22.98 -5.25
N MET A 346 26.71 22.89 -4.83
CA MET A 346 26.14 21.68 -4.21
C MET A 346 26.11 20.50 -5.17
N GLY A 347 25.79 20.73 -6.45
CA GLY A 347 25.88 19.71 -7.49
C GLY A 347 27.30 19.16 -7.67
N LEU A 348 28.32 20.03 -7.71
CA LEU A 348 29.71 19.61 -7.78
C LEU A 348 30.18 18.89 -6.50
N SER A 349 29.74 19.37 -5.33
CA SER A 349 30.00 18.72 -4.04
C SER A 349 29.47 17.28 -4.03
N TRP A 350 28.24 17.06 -4.48
CA TRP A 350 27.65 15.72 -4.63
C TRP A 350 28.48 14.80 -5.54
N ARG A 351 28.94 15.31 -6.70
CA ARG A 351 29.77 14.51 -7.62
C ARG A 351 31.09 14.11 -6.98
N ARG A 352 31.80 15.06 -6.36
CA ARG A 352 33.07 14.80 -5.66
C ARG A 352 32.89 13.83 -4.50
N ARG A 353 31.78 13.93 -3.79
CA ARG A 353 31.42 12.97 -2.74
C ARG A 353 31.30 11.57 -3.32
N LEU A 354 30.60 11.38 -4.45
CA LEU A 354 30.42 10.06 -5.05
C LEU A 354 31.75 9.45 -5.53
N GLU A 355 32.68 10.27 -6.00
CA GLU A 355 34.04 9.81 -6.39
C GLU A 355 34.85 9.33 -5.18
N ARG A 356 34.74 10.01 -4.03
CA ARG A 356 35.50 9.69 -2.81
C ARG A 356 34.84 8.60 -1.97
N ARG A 357 33.51 8.60 -1.89
CA ARG A 357 32.69 7.70 -1.08
C ARG A 357 31.37 7.46 -1.82
N PRO A 358 31.27 6.41 -2.66
CA PRO A 358 30.08 6.17 -3.47
C PRO A 358 28.86 5.71 -2.63
N ASP A 359 29.07 5.04 -1.51
CA ASP A 359 28.02 4.43 -0.69
C ASP A 359 27.37 5.44 0.28
N ILE A 360 26.05 5.61 0.22
CA ILE A 360 25.24 6.21 1.29
C ILE A 360 24.72 5.10 2.19
N GLU A 361 24.78 5.33 3.49
CA GLU A 361 24.29 4.38 4.49
C GLU A 361 22.78 4.54 4.73
N VAL A 362 22.05 3.42 4.75
CA VAL A 362 20.63 3.33 5.13
C VAL A 362 20.55 2.53 6.44
N PRO A 363 20.64 3.18 7.62
CA PRO A 363 20.62 2.52 8.91
C PRO A 363 19.18 2.22 9.39
N CYS A 364 19.06 1.14 10.14
CA CYS A 364 17.81 0.66 10.75
C CYS A 364 18.07 0.19 12.18
N LEU A 365 17.31 0.75 13.12
CA LEU A 365 17.20 0.28 14.50
C LEU A 365 15.97 -0.63 14.60
N ASP A 366 16.17 -1.89 14.94
CA ASP A 366 15.13 -2.90 15.10
C ASP A 366 14.90 -3.21 16.57
N LEU A 367 13.69 -2.92 17.05
CA LEU A 367 13.22 -3.20 18.42
C LEU A 367 12.31 -4.46 18.44
N GLY A 368 12.34 -5.27 17.37
CA GLY A 368 11.41 -6.39 17.17
C GLY A 368 10.12 -5.91 16.49
N ALA A 369 9.11 -5.54 17.28
CA ALA A 369 7.81 -5.12 16.78
C ALA A 369 7.83 -3.74 16.08
N VAL A 370 8.90 -2.96 16.29
CA VAL A 370 9.06 -1.60 15.77
C VAL A 370 10.43 -1.45 15.12
N LYS A 371 10.50 -0.77 13.98
CA LYS A 371 11.74 -0.42 13.28
C LYS A 371 11.80 1.06 13.00
N LEU A 372 12.97 1.66 13.22
CA LEU A 372 13.27 3.03 12.84
C LEU A 372 14.32 3.02 11.74
N LEU A 373 13.91 3.42 10.54
CA LEU A 373 14.73 3.51 9.33
C LEU A 373 15.10 4.97 9.06
N LEU A 374 16.32 5.24 8.58
CA LEU A 374 16.73 6.56 8.08
C LEU A 374 17.03 6.48 6.59
N LEU A 375 16.34 7.30 5.79
CA LEU A 375 16.58 7.46 4.36
C LEU A 375 17.30 8.77 4.04
N PRO A 376 18.13 8.80 2.99
CA PRO A 376 18.80 10.02 2.55
C PRO A 376 17.85 10.95 1.79
N GLY A 377 18.26 12.22 1.69
CA GLY A 377 17.62 13.23 0.85
C GLY A 377 16.13 13.47 1.14
N GLU A 378 15.50 14.15 0.19
CA GLU A 378 14.06 14.36 0.16
C GLU A 378 13.38 13.16 -0.51
N SER A 379 13.42 12.01 0.17
CA SER A 379 12.79 10.78 -0.30
C SER A 379 11.26 10.95 -0.40
N TYR A 380 10.69 10.54 -1.53
CA TYR A 380 9.25 10.60 -1.78
C TYR A 380 8.48 9.60 -0.89
N VAL A 381 7.19 9.88 -0.60
CA VAL A 381 6.38 9.13 0.37
C VAL A 381 6.26 7.63 0.05
N GLU A 382 6.36 7.29 -1.24
CA GLU A 382 6.30 5.93 -1.76
C GLU A 382 7.36 5.03 -1.13
N PHE A 383 8.56 5.55 -0.83
CA PHE A 383 9.61 4.76 -0.16
C PHE A 383 9.25 4.42 1.29
N GLN A 384 8.61 5.35 2.00
CA GLN A 384 8.13 5.11 3.36
C GLN A 384 6.98 4.10 3.38
N LEU A 385 6.03 4.22 2.46
CA LEU A 385 4.92 3.28 2.33
C LEU A 385 5.43 1.89 1.91
N ALA A 386 6.38 1.82 0.97
CA ALA A 386 7.02 0.57 0.57
C ALA A 386 7.78 -0.07 1.74
N ALA A 387 8.52 0.70 2.55
CA ALA A 387 9.20 0.18 3.73
C ALA A 387 8.22 -0.43 4.75
N GLN A 388 7.05 0.22 4.96
CA GLN A 388 5.99 -0.31 5.82
C GLN A 388 5.38 -1.59 5.25
N GLN A 389 5.19 -1.66 3.93
CA GLN A 389 4.65 -2.84 3.25
C GLN A 389 5.64 -4.03 3.26
N MET A 390 6.94 -3.77 3.07
CA MET A 390 8.01 -4.78 3.14
C MET A 390 8.09 -5.49 4.49
N ARG A 391 7.62 -4.81 5.54
CA ARG A 391 7.53 -5.35 6.91
C ARG A 391 6.12 -5.16 7.46
N SER A 392 5.12 -5.67 6.74
CA SER A 392 3.72 -5.71 7.21
C SER A 392 3.55 -6.44 8.55
N ASP A 393 4.58 -7.17 8.97
CA ASP A 393 4.73 -7.86 10.24
C ASP A 393 5.20 -6.99 11.42
N SER A 394 5.56 -5.73 11.17
CA SER A 394 6.02 -4.81 12.21
C SER A 394 5.64 -3.37 11.90
N HIS A 395 5.83 -2.47 12.87
CA HIS A 395 5.64 -1.04 12.66
C HIS A 395 6.94 -0.39 12.17
N VAL A 396 6.93 0.17 10.97
CA VAL A 396 8.09 0.86 10.40
C VAL A 396 7.88 2.37 10.47
N LEU A 397 8.78 3.05 11.19
CA LEU A 397 8.96 4.49 11.16
C LEU A 397 10.13 4.81 10.24
N VAL A 398 9.97 5.83 9.40
CA VAL A 398 10.98 6.24 8.43
C VAL A 398 11.28 7.70 8.67
N ALA A 399 12.45 8.02 9.19
CA ALA A 399 13.00 9.36 9.12
C ALA A 399 13.57 9.56 7.71
N ALA A 400 13.18 10.64 7.05
CA ALA A 400 13.85 11.07 5.83
C ALA A 400 14.88 12.15 6.20
N TYR A 401 15.48 12.78 5.18
CA TYR A 401 16.41 13.88 5.36
C TYR A 401 17.63 13.49 6.21
N GLY A 402 18.15 12.28 5.96
CA GLY A 402 19.50 11.88 6.34
C GLY A 402 20.56 12.69 5.58
N ASP A 403 21.54 12.04 4.95
CA ASP A 403 22.45 12.79 4.06
C ASP A 403 21.64 13.44 2.94
N GLY A 404 21.54 14.78 2.98
CA GLY A 404 20.68 15.58 2.10
C GLY A 404 21.26 15.73 0.69
N ALA A 405 22.49 15.28 0.46
CA ALA A 405 23.20 15.50 -0.80
C ALA A 405 22.47 15.06 -2.08
N PRO A 406 21.69 13.94 -2.10
CA PRO A 406 20.88 13.55 -3.26
C PRO A 406 19.86 14.60 -3.71
N GLY A 407 19.41 15.49 -2.81
CA GLY A 407 18.21 16.30 -3.00
C GLY A 407 16.96 15.42 -3.03
N TYR A 408 16.02 15.72 -3.93
CA TYR A 408 14.88 14.85 -4.21
C TYR A 408 15.31 13.46 -4.68
N ILE A 409 14.67 12.44 -4.12
CA ILE A 409 14.74 11.07 -4.62
C ILE A 409 13.33 10.70 -5.06
N PRO A 410 13.03 10.80 -6.37
CA PRO A 410 11.72 10.46 -6.93
C PRO A 410 11.60 8.98 -7.30
N THR A 411 10.38 8.53 -7.57
CA THR A 411 10.12 7.25 -8.27
C THR A 411 10.24 7.39 -9.79
N ALA A 412 10.42 6.28 -10.51
CA ALA A 412 10.48 6.27 -11.98
C ALA A 412 9.28 6.98 -12.64
N ARG A 413 8.09 6.84 -12.05
CA ARG A 413 6.87 7.51 -12.51
C ARG A 413 7.02 9.03 -12.60
N HIS A 414 7.59 9.67 -11.58
CA HIS A 414 7.71 11.13 -11.53
C HIS A 414 8.65 11.68 -12.62
N TRP A 415 9.63 10.88 -13.05
CA TRP A 415 10.41 11.18 -14.25
C TRP A 415 9.54 11.12 -15.51
N THR A 416 8.74 10.06 -15.68
CA THR A 416 7.86 9.88 -16.84
C THR A 416 6.78 10.97 -16.93
N GLU A 417 6.25 11.42 -15.80
CA GLU A 417 5.21 12.44 -15.73
C GLU A 417 5.74 13.88 -15.80
N GLY A 418 7.06 14.06 -15.82
CA GLY A 418 7.69 15.37 -15.93
C GLY A 418 7.53 16.23 -14.67
N ASP A 419 7.74 15.63 -13.49
CA ASP A 419 7.68 16.34 -12.21
C ASP A 419 8.60 17.58 -12.21
N GLY A 420 7.96 18.75 -12.11
CA GLY A 420 8.63 20.05 -12.21
C GLY A 420 9.64 20.30 -11.08
N ASN A 421 9.55 19.59 -9.97
CA ASN A 421 10.48 19.71 -8.83
C ASN A 421 11.86 19.10 -9.12
N LEU A 422 11.95 18.26 -10.15
CA LEU A 422 13.20 17.60 -10.54
C LEU A 422 14.11 18.49 -11.39
N ARG A 423 13.79 19.77 -11.59
CA ARG A 423 14.56 20.67 -12.47
C ARG A 423 15.91 21.08 -11.90
N ASP A 424 16.03 21.27 -10.58
CA ASP A 424 17.23 21.82 -9.93
C ASP A 424 17.66 21.03 -8.69
N TRP A 425 16.75 20.78 -7.74
CA TRP A 425 17.04 20.16 -6.43
C TRP A 425 17.02 18.63 -6.45
N CYS A 426 17.35 18.00 -7.58
CA CYS A 426 17.42 16.54 -7.74
C CYS A 426 18.75 16.18 -8.41
N TRP A 427 19.71 15.66 -7.66
CA TRP A 427 21.07 15.36 -8.15
C TRP A 427 21.31 13.87 -8.45
N VAL A 428 20.33 13.01 -8.19
CA VAL A 428 20.35 11.59 -8.56
C VAL A 428 19.75 11.35 -9.95
N ALA A 429 20.33 10.42 -10.71
CA ALA A 429 19.84 10.05 -12.03
C ALA A 429 18.55 9.19 -11.95
N PRO A 430 17.79 9.07 -13.06
CA PRO A 430 16.70 8.09 -13.16
C PRO A 430 17.16 6.67 -12.81
N GLY A 431 16.30 5.92 -12.11
CA GLY A 431 16.61 4.57 -11.58
C GLY A 431 17.09 4.53 -10.13
N ALA A 432 17.20 5.69 -9.46
CA ALA A 432 17.52 5.78 -8.03
C ALA A 432 16.52 5.05 -7.12
N ASP A 433 15.27 4.93 -7.54
CA ASP A 433 14.18 4.29 -6.79
C ASP A 433 14.41 2.80 -6.56
N ALA A 434 14.74 2.03 -7.60
CA ALA A 434 15.03 0.60 -7.49
C ALA A 434 16.22 0.33 -6.54
N LYS A 435 17.22 1.21 -6.58
CA LYS A 435 18.42 1.13 -5.73
C LYS A 435 18.09 1.40 -4.26
N LEU A 436 17.31 2.45 -4.00
CA LEU A 436 16.88 2.79 -2.65
C LEU A 436 15.98 1.70 -2.07
N LEU A 437 15.00 1.20 -2.82
CA LEU A 437 14.15 0.08 -2.38
C LEU A 437 14.96 -1.17 -2.08
N GLY A 438 15.99 -1.47 -2.88
CA GLY A 438 16.92 -2.56 -2.61
C GLY A 438 17.68 -2.39 -1.29
N ALA A 439 18.12 -1.18 -0.96
CA ALA A 439 18.79 -0.88 0.30
C ALA A 439 17.84 -0.93 1.50
N ILE A 440 16.61 -0.39 1.36
CA ILE A 440 15.54 -0.47 2.37
C ILE A 440 15.30 -1.92 2.76
N ARG A 441 15.12 -2.80 1.77
CA ARG A 441 14.91 -4.25 1.98
C ARG A 441 16.02 -4.88 2.81
N ARG A 442 17.28 -4.60 2.47
CA ARG A 442 18.45 -5.09 3.20
C ARG A 442 18.49 -4.54 4.63
N ALA A 443 18.24 -3.25 4.82
CA ALA A 443 18.25 -2.61 6.14
C ALA A 443 17.15 -3.18 7.06
N LEU A 444 15.98 -3.46 6.50
CA LEU A 444 14.84 -4.06 7.21
C LEU A 444 15.00 -5.56 7.49
N GLY A 445 16.08 -6.21 7.02
CA GLY A 445 16.38 -7.60 7.33
C GLY A 445 15.37 -8.61 6.78
N THR A 446 14.64 -8.27 5.71
CA THR A 446 13.74 -9.22 5.04
C THR A 446 14.58 -10.32 4.38
N SER A 447 14.38 -11.58 4.77
CA SER A 447 15.13 -12.74 4.29
C SER A 447 15.08 -12.90 2.77
N THR A 448 16.21 -13.30 2.17
CA THR A 448 16.34 -13.72 0.76
C THR A 448 15.77 -15.12 0.51
N HIS A 449 14.54 -15.40 0.94
CA HIS A 449 13.75 -16.41 0.22
C HIS A 449 13.60 -15.90 -1.22
N ALA A 450 13.45 -16.80 -2.21
CA ALA A 450 13.25 -16.40 -3.60
C ALA A 450 12.17 -15.30 -3.63
N ALA A 451 12.60 -14.06 -3.88
CA ALA A 451 11.79 -12.90 -3.56
C ALA A 451 10.50 -13.00 -4.38
N VAL A 452 9.36 -13.08 -3.71
CA VAL A 452 8.08 -12.94 -4.40
C VAL A 452 8.02 -11.52 -4.96
N PRO A 453 7.33 -11.29 -6.09
CA PRO A 453 7.55 -10.07 -6.84
C PRO A 453 7.28 -8.79 -6.03
N TRP A 454 6.26 -8.77 -5.19
CA TRP A 454 5.94 -7.61 -4.34
C TRP A 454 6.96 -7.30 -3.25
N ASP A 455 7.88 -8.21 -2.94
CA ASP A 455 8.99 -7.87 -2.05
C ASP A 455 9.94 -6.89 -2.74
N VAL A 456 10.04 -6.93 -4.08
CA VAL A 456 11.00 -6.18 -4.90
C VAL A 456 10.40 -5.02 -5.70
N ASN A 457 9.13 -5.12 -6.07
CA ASN A 457 8.46 -4.17 -6.94
C ASN A 457 8.18 -2.83 -6.25
N VAL A 458 8.14 -1.76 -7.05
CA VAL A 458 7.47 -0.51 -6.65
C VAL A 458 5.96 -0.78 -6.74
N PRO A 459 5.16 -0.46 -5.71
CA PRO A 459 3.71 -0.61 -5.77
C PRO A 459 3.10 0.18 -6.94
N ILE A 460 2.33 -0.48 -7.80
CA ILE A 460 1.54 0.17 -8.87
C ILE A 460 0.14 0.59 -8.39
N ALA A 461 -0.14 0.30 -7.13
CA ALA A 461 -1.43 0.51 -6.52
C ALA A 461 -1.23 0.86 -5.05
N PHE A 462 -1.87 1.93 -4.60
CA PHE A 462 -1.92 2.29 -3.19
C PHE A 462 -3.32 2.10 -2.67
N CYS A 463 -3.43 1.52 -1.47
CA CYS A 463 -4.70 1.14 -0.91
C CYS A 463 -4.97 1.86 0.40
N LYS A 464 -6.17 2.41 0.51
CA LYS A 464 -6.77 2.84 1.77
C LYS A 464 -7.80 1.79 2.20
N LYS A 465 -7.63 1.22 3.40
CA LYS A 465 -8.56 0.27 4.02
C LYS A 465 -9.37 0.97 5.11
N GLU A 466 -10.68 0.87 5.05
CA GLU A 466 -11.61 1.46 6.02
C GLU A 466 -12.65 0.44 6.46
N LEU A 467 -12.98 0.40 7.75
CA LEU A 467 -14.11 -0.39 8.24
C LEU A 467 -15.39 0.18 7.61
N TYR A 468 -16.13 -0.65 6.89
CA TYR A 468 -17.35 -0.24 6.21
C TYR A 468 -18.59 -0.67 6.99
N LYS A 469 -18.62 -1.92 7.43
CA LYS A 469 -19.72 -2.45 8.24
C LYS A 469 -19.19 -3.46 9.27
N PRO A 470 -19.38 -3.20 10.57
CA PRO A 470 -19.02 -4.18 11.58
C PRO A 470 -19.96 -5.40 11.53
N HIS A 471 -19.48 -6.54 12.00
CA HIS A 471 -20.29 -7.72 12.25
C HIS A 471 -21.44 -7.40 13.21
N PRO A 472 -22.67 -7.89 12.96
CA PRO A 472 -23.83 -7.56 13.79
C PRO A 472 -23.78 -8.21 15.18
N ARG A 473 -23.11 -9.37 15.32
CA ARG A 473 -23.00 -10.15 16.56
C ARG A 473 -21.92 -11.22 16.42
N PRO A 474 -21.37 -11.77 17.53
CA PRO A 474 -20.44 -12.88 17.46
C PRO A 474 -20.98 -14.06 16.65
N GLY A 475 -20.16 -14.64 15.79
CA GLY A 475 -20.52 -15.75 14.91
C GLY A 475 -21.40 -15.37 13.71
N ALA A 476 -21.54 -14.08 13.40
CA ALA A 476 -22.32 -13.62 12.25
C ALA A 476 -21.57 -12.53 11.47
N ALA A 477 -21.26 -12.80 10.21
CA ALA A 477 -20.40 -11.97 9.37
C ALA A 477 -21.22 -10.89 8.67
N ALA A 478 -20.66 -9.69 8.54
CA ALA A 478 -21.26 -8.64 7.73
C ALA A 478 -20.88 -8.83 6.26
N LEU A 479 -21.87 -9.07 5.40
CA LEU A 479 -21.66 -9.16 3.95
C LEU A 479 -22.17 -7.88 3.27
N VAL A 480 -21.33 -7.31 2.40
CA VAL A 480 -21.68 -6.17 1.54
C VAL A 480 -21.13 -6.42 0.15
N SER A 481 -21.97 -6.17 -0.85
CA SER A 481 -21.51 -6.06 -2.24
C SER A 481 -22.08 -4.80 -2.89
N VAL A 482 -21.25 -4.12 -3.68
CA VAL A 482 -21.63 -2.89 -4.39
C VAL A 482 -21.31 -3.04 -5.87
N ARG A 483 -22.19 -2.53 -6.73
CA ARG A 483 -22.02 -2.58 -8.19
C ARG A 483 -22.81 -1.47 -8.88
N TYR A 484 -22.40 -1.12 -10.10
CA TYR A 484 -23.22 -0.29 -10.98
C TYR A 484 -24.27 -1.11 -11.71
N VAL A 485 -25.49 -0.59 -11.76
CA VAL A 485 -26.67 -1.26 -12.33
C VAL A 485 -27.31 -0.48 -13.47
N GLY A 486 -26.73 0.67 -13.83
CA GLY A 486 -27.21 1.56 -14.87
C GLY A 486 -26.09 2.24 -15.67
N PRO A 487 -26.45 3.08 -16.65
CA PRO A 487 -25.51 3.77 -17.52
C PRO A 487 -24.83 4.98 -16.88
N GLY A 488 -25.38 5.54 -15.80
CA GLY A 488 -24.97 6.80 -15.18
C GLY A 488 -24.22 6.63 -13.86
N LEU A 489 -24.87 6.92 -12.74
CA LEU A 489 -24.25 6.82 -11.40
C LEU A 489 -25.04 5.87 -10.49
N GLU A 490 -25.87 5.01 -11.08
CA GLU A 490 -26.77 4.11 -10.36
C GLU A 490 -25.99 2.96 -9.73
N ARG A 491 -25.90 2.97 -8.40
CA ARG A 491 -25.28 1.91 -7.61
C ARG A 491 -26.32 1.11 -6.87
N LEU A 492 -26.23 -0.22 -6.95
CA LEU A 492 -26.99 -1.12 -6.11
C LEU A 492 -26.05 -1.71 -5.06
N GLU A 493 -26.44 -1.59 -3.81
CA GLU A 493 -25.75 -2.23 -2.70
C GLU A 493 -26.62 -3.35 -2.14
N THR A 494 -26.01 -4.50 -1.91
CA THR A 494 -26.63 -5.66 -1.27
C THR A 494 -25.95 -5.93 0.06
N HIS A 495 -26.76 -6.09 1.10
CA HIS A 495 -26.32 -6.50 2.42
C HIS A 495 -26.84 -7.89 2.76
N GLY A 496 -26.08 -8.60 3.59
CA GLY A 496 -26.50 -9.84 4.23
C GLY A 496 -25.76 -10.09 5.54
N VAL A 497 -26.24 -11.09 6.27
CA VAL A 497 -25.59 -11.63 7.48
C VAL A 497 -25.35 -13.11 7.26
N GLU A 498 -24.09 -13.53 7.33
CA GLU A 498 -23.68 -14.92 7.10
C GLU A 498 -23.21 -15.57 8.40
N PHE A 499 -23.76 -16.73 8.74
CA PHE A 499 -23.42 -17.48 9.97
C PHE A 499 -22.98 -18.91 9.67
N ARG A 500 -23.06 -19.33 8.40
CA ARG A 500 -22.53 -20.59 7.84
C ARG A 500 -22.24 -20.37 6.35
N ASP A 501 -21.33 -21.17 5.82
CA ASP A 501 -20.84 -21.11 4.43
C ASP A 501 -21.97 -20.98 3.40
N ASP A 502 -21.91 -19.92 2.59
CA ASP A 502 -22.81 -19.59 1.46
C ASP A 502 -24.29 -19.38 1.83
N VAL A 503 -24.61 -19.18 3.12
CA VAL A 503 -25.99 -18.97 3.58
C VAL A 503 -26.18 -17.61 4.24
N HIS A 504 -26.94 -16.77 3.55
CA HIS A 504 -27.20 -15.40 3.94
C HIS A 504 -28.60 -15.23 4.56
N SER A 505 -28.65 -14.59 5.72
CA SER A 505 -29.88 -14.12 6.36
C SER A 505 -29.94 -12.59 6.37
N GLU A 506 -31.08 -12.03 6.81
CA GLU A 506 -31.25 -10.59 7.04
C GLU A 506 -30.87 -9.73 5.80
N ARG A 507 -31.21 -10.24 4.61
CA ARG A 507 -30.75 -9.69 3.34
C ARG A 507 -31.61 -8.52 2.90
N PHE A 508 -30.97 -7.48 2.39
CA PHE A 508 -31.66 -6.35 1.76
C PHE A 508 -30.79 -5.67 0.70
N THR A 509 -31.44 -4.93 -0.20
CA THR A 509 -30.76 -4.03 -1.14
C THR A 509 -31.16 -2.58 -0.91
N ARG A 510 -30.32 -1.66 -1.37
CA ARG A 510 -30.65 -0.23 -1.49
C ARG A 510 -30.01 0.33 -2.74
N LEU A 511 -30.71 1.25 -3.39
CA LEU A 511 -30.31 1.87 -4.65
C LEU A 511 -29.86 3.30 -4.41
N SER A 512 -28.74 3.69 -5.00
CA SER A 512 -28.27 5.07 -5.07
C SER A 512 -28.29 5.52 -6.52
N MET A 513 -28.69 6.77 -6.77
CA MET A 513 -28.71 7.40 -8.10
C MET A 513 -27.59 8.43 -8.27
N ASP A 514 -26.80 8.67 -7.23
CA ASP A 514 -25.84 9.79 -7.12
C ASP A 514 -24.45 9.33 -6.66
N ASN A 515 -24.05 8.14 -7.12
CA ASN A 515 -22.75 7.54 -6.86
C ASN A 515 -22.50 7.18 -5.38
N GLY A 516 -23.54 6.72 -4.68
CA GLY A 516 -23.46 6.27 -3.29
C GLY A 516 -23.49 7.41 -2.26
N LYS A 517 -23.77 8.66 -2.67
CA LYS A 517 -23.90 9.80 -1.75
C LYS A 517 -25.20 9.72 -0.95
N THR A 518 -26.30 9.35 -1.59
CA THR A 518 -27.58 9.08 -0.96
C THR A 518 -28.12 7.72 -1.39
N TRP A 519 -28.91 7.10 -0.50
CA TRP A 519 -29.48 5.77 -0.71
C TRP A 519 -30.99 5.79 -0.48
N ALA A 520 -31.73 5.17 -1.38
CA ALA A 520 -33.15 4.91 -1.22
C ALA A 520 -33.40 3.94 -0.03
N PRO A 521 -34.65 3.89 0.49
CA PRO A 521 -35.01 2.95 1.54
C PRO A 521 -34.65 1.50 1.17
N SER A 522 -34.22 0.73 2.16
CA SER A 522 -33.86 -0.67 1.97
C SER A 522 -35.07 -1.51 1.55
N ARG A 523 -34.81 -2.50 0.70
CA ARG A 523 -35.79 -3.49 0.27
C ARG A 523 -35.34 -4.89 0.68
N PRO A 524 -36.16 -5.66 1.39
CA PRO A 524 -35.79 -7.02 1.77
C PRO A 524 -35.60 -7.89 0.54
N LEU A 525 -34.61 -8.78 0.59
CA LEU A 525 -34.43 -9.83 -0.40
C LEU A 525 -35.02 -11.14 0.13
N ALA A 526 -35.59 -11.93 -0.78
CA ALA A 526 -36.03 -13.28 -0.46
C ALA A 526 -34.87 -14.19 -0.01
N SER A 527 -35.23 -15.24 0.72
CA SER A 527 -34.32 -16.35 1.04
C SER A 527 -33.72 -16.94 -0.24
N THR A 528 -32.46 -17.37 -0.16
CA THR A 528 -31.87 -18.20 -1.21
C THR A 528 -32.36 -19.65 -1.14
N ASP A 529 -32.76 -20.11 0.03
CA ASP A 529 -33.30 -21.46 0.21
C ASP A 529 -34.79 -21.44 -0.16
N VAL A 530 -35.14 -22.12 -1.26
CA VAL A 530 -36.49 -22.24 -1.82
C VAL A 530 -36.92 -23.70 -1.75
N TYR A 531 -38.20 -23.96 -1.43
CA TYR A 531 -38.73 -25.31 -1.32
C TYR A 531 -39.66 -25.64 -2.48
N TYR A 532 -39.33 -26.70 -3.22
CA TYR A 532 -40.14 -27.28 -4.29
C TYR A 532 -40.52 -28.70 -3.91
N ASP A 533 -41.81 -29.01 -3.82
CA ASP A 533 -42.30 -30.33 -3.40
C ASP A 533 -41.62 -30.83 -2.09
N GLY A 534 -41.46 -29.93 -1.12
CA GLY A 534 -40.79 -30.21 0.16
C GLY A 534 -39.26 -30.39 0.08
N LYS A 535 -38.63 -30.22 -1.09
CA LYS A 535 -37.19 -30.36 -1.30
C LYS A 535 -36.54 -28.99 -1.38
N GLU A 536 -35.46 -28.83 -0.63
CA GLU A 536 -34.68 -27.59 -0.59
C GLU A 536 -33.85 -27.43 -1.86
N VAL A 537 -33.93 -26.25 -2.46
CA VAL A 537 -33.18 -25.82 -3.63
C VAL A 537 -32.60 -24.45 -3.33
N TRP A 538 -31.30 -24.29 -3.53
CA TRP A 538 -30.67 -22.99 -3.40
C TRP A 538 -30.83 -22.21 -4.71
N GLU A 539 -31.36 -21.00 -4.62
CA GLU A 539 -31.54 -20.07 -5.73
C GLU A 539 -31.00 -18.68 -5.42
N GLY A 540 -30.18 -18.14 -6.32
CA GLY A 540 -29.51 -16.87 -6.05
C GLY A 540 -29.00 -16.14 -7.28
N GLY A 541 -28.86 -14.83 -7.15
CA GLY A 541 -28.33 -13.95 -8.19
C GLY A 541 -26.82 -13.91 -8.16
N GLY A 542 -26.22 -13.78 -9.35
CA GLY A 542 -24.78 -13.69 -9.54
C GLY A 542 -24.35 -12.38 -10.18
N ALA A 543 -23.48 -12.49 -11.19
CA ALA A 543 -22.99 -11.35 -11.96
C ALA A 543 -24.12 -10.60 -12.68
N GLU A 544 -23.94 -9.28 -12.77
CA GLU A 544 -24.87 -8.37 -13.45
C GLU A 544 -24.07 -7.39 -14.32
N VAL A 545 -24.61 -7.02 -15.48
CA VAL A 545 -24.04 -6.01 -16.37
C VAL A 545 -25.16 -5.19 -17.01
N PHE A 546 -25.03 -3.86 -17.01
CA PHE A 546 -25.90 -3.01 -17.80
C PHE A 546 -25.43 -3.03 -19.26
N ASP A 547 -26.31 -3.43 -20.17
CA ASP A 547 -26.05 -3.45 -21.61
C ASP A 547 -26.72 -2.26 -22.31
N PRO A 548 -25.94 -1.28 -22.80
CA PRO A 548 -26.49 -0.16 -23.56
C PRO A 548 -27.26 -0.57 -24.83
N ALA A 549 -26.93 -1.71 -25.43
CA ALA A 549 -27.58 -2.15 -26.66
C ALA A 549 -29.06 -2.53 -26.44
N SER A 550 -29.38 -3.09 -25.27
CA SER A 550 -30.77 -3.40 -24.89
C SER A 550 -31.39 -2.35 -23.97
N GLY A 551 -30.57 -1.53 -23.31
CA GLY A 551 -31.00 -0.62 -22.24
C GLY A 551 -31.41 -1.37 -20.97
N LEU A 552 -31.00 -2.63 -20.81
CA LEU A 552 -31.38 -3.50 -19.70
C LEU A 552 -30.19 -3.83 -18.82
N LEU A 553 -30.47 -4.04 -17.54
CA LEU A 553 -29.57 -4.77 -16.65
C LEU A 553 -29.76 -6.26 -16.90
N VAL A 554 -28.70 -6.95 -17.32
CA VAL A 554 -28.69 -8.40 -17.53
C VAL A 554 -28.00 -9.05 -16.35
N GLY A 555 -28.64 -10.06 -15.76
CA GLY A 555 -28.11 -10.79 -14.61
C GLY A 555 -28.14 -12.29 -14.82
N VAL A 556 -27.20 -12.99 -14.20
CA VAL A 556 -27.25 -14.46 -14.08
C VAL A 556 -27.90 -14.88 -12.76
N TRP A 557 -28.51 -16.06 -12.79
CA TRP A 557 -29.18 -16.68 -11.66
C TRP A 557 -28.78 -18.15 -11.62
N LEU A 558 -28.56 -18.69 -10.43
CA LEU A 558 -28.21 -20.09 -10.24
C LEU A 558 -29.32 -20.81 -9.51
N ARG A 559 -29.66 -22.00 -10.01
CA ARG A 559 -30.42 -23.01 -9.29
C ARG A 559 -29.48 -24.15 -8.94
N GLN A 560 -29.30 -24.42 -7.65
CA GLN A 560 -28.45 -25.49 -7.14
C GLN A 560 -29.29 -26.49 -6.35
N ILE A 561 -29.27 -27.75 -6.79
CA ILE A 561 -30.10 -28.83 -6.26
C ILE A 561 -29.18 -29.90 -5.68
N LYS A 562 -29.32 -30.18 -4.39
CA LYS A 562 -28.53 -31.21 -3.70
C LYS A 562 -29.28 -32.54 -3.70
N VAL A 563 -28.70 -33.57 -4.33
CA VAL A 563 -29.25 -34.93 -4.36
C VAL A 563 -28.16 -35.91 -3.93
N ASN A 564 -28.42 -36.71 -2.88
CA ASN A 564 -27.47 -37.70 -2.37
C ASN A 564 -26.05 -37.13 -2.10
N GLY A 565 -25.97 -35.90 -1.61
CA GLY A 565 -24.70 -35.22 -1.33
C GLY A 565 -23.99 -34.60 -2.54
N ILE A 566 -24.56 -34.71 -3.75
CA ILE A 566 -24.04 -34.12 -4.99
C ILE A 566 -24.80 -32.83 -5.29
N TYR A 567 -24.06 -31.75 -5.56
CA TYR A 567 -24.62 -30.48 -6.02
C TYR A 567 -24.81 -30.50 -7.54
N ASN A 568 -26.02 -30.23 -7.99
CA ASN A 568 -26.38 -30.10 -9.39
C ASN A 568 -26.70 -28.63 -9.68
N CYS A 569 -25.93 -28.00 -10.56
CA CYS A 569 -25.96 -26.56 -10.75
C CYS A 569 -26.50 -26.22 -12.14
N PHE A 570 -27.38 -25.23 -12.23
CA PHE A 570 -27.98 -24.80 -13.49
C PHE A 570 -27.99 -23.27 -13.57
N THR A 571 -27.36 -22.73 -14.60
CA THR A 571 -27.27 -21.28 -14.80
C THR A 571 -28.42 -20.78 -15.67
N TYR A 572 -29.00 -19.67 -15.25
CA TYR A 572 -30.09 -18.96 -15.92
C TYR A 572 -29.68 -17.51 -16.17
N THR A 573 -30.38 -16.86 -17.09
CA THR A 573 -30.29 -15.42 -17.33
C THR A 573 -31.63 -14.76 -17.09
N ARG A 574 -31.60 -13.50 -16.69
CA ARG A 574 -32.78 -12.67 -16.47
C ARG A 574 -32.42 -11.21 -16.72
N VAL A 575 -33.45 -10.38 -16.93
CA VAL A 575 -33.25 -8.96 -17.20
C VAL A 575 -34.07 -8.09 -16.26
N SER A 576 -33.59 -6.88 -16.02
CA SER A 576 -34.27 -5.84 -15.24
C SER A 576 -34.33 -4.53 -16.03
N ARG A 577 -35.46 -3.85 -15.91
CA ARG A 577 -35.75 -2.54 -16.52
C ARG A 577 -35.62 -1.37 -15.55
N ASP A 578 -35.45 -1.67 -14.27
CA ASP A 578 -35.54 -0.72 -13.17
C ASP A 578 -34.33 -0.85 -12.23
N HIS A 579 -33.15 -1.07 -12.83
CA HIS A 579 -31.86 -1.12 -12.13
C HIS A 579 -31.78 -2.21 -11.05
N GLY A 580 -32.36 -3.38 -11.33
CA GLY A 580 -32.28 -4.57 -10.49
C GLY A 580 -33.34 -4.62 -9.38
N GLN A 581 -34.31 -3.70 -9.38
CA GLN A 581 -35.40 -3.70 -8.40
C GLN A 581 -36.42 -4.81 -8.68
N THR A 582 -36.74 -5.06 -9.95
CA THR A 582 -37.54 -6.19 -10.41
C THR A 582 -36.84 -6.93 -11.54
N TRP A 583 -37.15 -8.21 -11.69
CA TRP A 583 -36.50 -9.11 -12.64
C TRP A 583 -37.52 -9.91 -13.43
N SER A 584 -37.21 -10.20 -14.70
CA SER A 584 -37.96 -11.18 -15.49
C SER A 584 -37.84 -12.59 -14.91
N GLU A 585 -38.75 -13.48 -15.33
CA GLU A 585 -38.58 -14.92 -15.11
C GLU A 585 -37.21 -15.39 -15.65
N PRO A 586 -36.49 -16.25 -14.91
CA PRO A 586 -35.18 -16.75 -15.31
C PRO A 586 -35.28 -17.73 -16.48
N VAL A 587 -34.42 -17.57 -17.48
CA VAL A 587 -34.32 -18.43 -18.67
C VAL A 587 -33.05 -19.26 -18.59
N GLN A 588 -33.15 -20.59 -18.63
CA GLN A 588 -32.01 -21.48 -18.49
C GLN A 588 -31.04 -21.35 -19.68
N LEU A 589 -29.74 -21.31 -19.38
CA LEU A 589 -28.71 -21.47 -20.39
C LEU A 589 -28.48 -22.97 -20.63
N LYS A 590 -28.76 -23.42 -21.86
CA LYS A 590 -28.64 -24.84 -22.25
C LYS A 590 -27.58 -25.04 -23.33
N TYR A 591 -26.74 -26.05 -23.16
CA TYR A 591 -25.72 -26.48 -24.11
C TYR A 591 -25.87 -27.97 -24.51
N GLU A 592 -26.80 -28.69 -23.87
CA GLU A 592 -27.20 -30.08 -24.13
C GLU A 592 -28.74 -30.15 -24.25
N PRO A 593 -29.29 -31.10 -25.01
CA PRO A 593 -30.73 -31.36 -24.99
C PRO A 593 -31.17 -31.89 -23.61
N GLY A 594 -32.30 -31.39 -23.11
CA GLY A 594 -32.86 -31.81 -21.82
C GLY A 594 -34.14 -31.06 -21.47
N PRO A 595 -34.99 -31.63 -20.61
CA PRO A 595 -36.23 -30.99 -20.17
C PRO A 595 -35.97 -29.69 -19.40
N ASP A 596 -37.01 -28.89 -19.20
CA ASP A 596 -36.98 -27.77 -18.25
C ASP A 596 -37.18 -28.26 -16.82
N PHE A 597 -36.81 -27.43 -15.85
CA PHE A 597 -37.03 -27.71 -14.44
C PHE A 597 -38.53 -27.85 -14.14
N ASP A 598 -38.94 -28.95 -13.53
CA ASP A 598 -40.30 -29.17 -13.03
C ASP A 598 -40.35 -28.93 -11.51
N PRO A 599 -41.01 -27.84 -11.04
CA PRO A 599 -41.20 -27.57 -9.61
C PRO A 599 -41.92 -28.68 -8.84
N LYS A 600 -42.66 -29.56 -9.52
CA LYS A 600 -43.37 -30.70 -8.91
C LYS A 600 -42.50 -31.95 -8.85
N ASN A 601 -41.39 -31.98 -9.58
CA ASN A 601 -40.42 -33.07 -9.55
C ASN A 601 -38.98 -32.51 -9.62
N PRO A 602 -38.52 -31.78 -8.58
CA PRO A 602 -37.23 -31.10 -8.60
C PRO A 602 -36.02 -32.05 -8.61
N TRP A 603 -36.23 -33.36 -8.46
CA TRP A 603 -35.20 -34.40 -8.53
C TRP A 603 -35.31 -35.27 -9.79
N ASP A 604 -36.01 -34.79 -10.83
CA ASP A 604 -36.07 -35.50 -12.11
C ASP A 604 -34.66 -35.73 -12.69
N GLU A 605 -34.24 -36.99 -12.79
CA GLU A 605 -32.94 -37.34 -13.35
C GLU A 605 -32.77 -36.88 -14.80
N ALA A 606 -33.85 -36.81 -15.58
CA ALA A 606 -33.79 -36.32 -16.96
C ALA A 606 -33.40 -34.84 -17.02
N PHE A 607 -33.78 -34.05 -16.00
CA PHE A 607 -33.33 -32.67 -15.82
C PHE A 607 -31.93 -32.60 -15.20
N LEU A 608 -31.67 -33.41 -14.17
CA LEU A 608 -30.43 -33.32 -13.40
C LEU A 608 -29.17 -33.73 -14.18
N ARG A 609 -29.28 -34.55 -15.23
CA ARG A 609 -28.11 -35.06 -15.96
C ARG A 609 -27.51 -34.05 -16.96
N PRO A 610 -28.27 -33.46 -17.90
CA PRO A 610 -27.73 -32.51 -18.87
C PRO A 610 -27.59 -31.10 -18.29
N ASN A 611 -26.85 -30.23 -18.98
CA ASN A 611 -26.81 -28.78 -18.73
C ASN A 611 -26.31 -28.37 -17.33
N GLN A 612 -25.44 -29.18 -16.72
CA GLN A 612 -24.74 -28.80 -15.49
C GLN A 612 -23.91 -27.55 -15.77
N ALA A 613 -24.11 -26.47 -15.01
CA ALA A 613 -23.42 -25.22 -15.20
C ALA A 613 -23.53 -24.36 -13.93
N TYR A 614 -22.40 -24.10 -13.29
CA TYR A 614 -22.27 -23.10 -12.23
C TYR A 614 -21.82 -21.77 -12.86
N PHE A 615 -22.50 -20.68 -12.53
CA PHE A 615 -22.25 -19.37 -13.12
C PHE A 615 -20.85 -18.82 -12.80
N GLY A 616 -20.28 -18.05 -13.73
CA GLY A 616 -19.03 -17.33 -13.53
C GLY A 616 -19.16 -16.02 -12.75
N ASN A 617 -18.02 -15.39 -12.50
CA ASN A 617 -17.88 -14.21 -11.66
C ASN A 617 -18.34 -12.90 -12.34
N ASN A 618 -18.40 -12.86 -13.68
CA ASN A 618 -18.84 -11.69 -14.43
C ASN A 618 -19.58 -12.00 -15.74
N ILE A 619 -20.11 -10.96 -16.38
CA ILE A 619 -20.62 -10.97 -17.76
C ILE A 619 -19.82 -9.91 -18.52
N LEU A 620 -19.07 -10.33 -19.55
CA LEU A 620 -18.28 -9.44 -20.39
C LEU A 620 -19.18 -8.82 -21.47
N ARG A 621 -19.18 -7.50 -21.57
CA ARG A 621 -19.69 -6.79 -22.76
C ARG A 621 -18.57 -6.66 -23.78
N HIS A 622 -18.60 -7.51 -24.79
CA HIS A 622 -17.57 -7.59 -25.82
C HIS A 622 -17.76 -6.51 -26.90
N SER A 623 -16.66 -6.00 -27.46
CA SER A 623 -16.69 -4.94 -28.49
C SER A 623 -17.50 -5.29 -29.75
N ASN A 624 -17.64 -6.57 -30.08
CA ASN A 624 -18.47 -7.07 -31.21
C ASN A 624 -20.01 -7.01 -30.94
N GLY A 625 -20.43 -6.40 -29.83
CA GLY A 625 -21.82 -6.23 -29.46
C GLY A 625 -22.49 -7.49 -28.89
N THR A 626 -21.71 -8.42 -28.35
CA THR A 626 -22.24 -9.59 -27.63
C THR A 626 -21.95 -9.51 -26.13
N LEU A 627 -22.74 -10.24 -25.36
CA LEU A 627 -22.46 -10.55 -23.96
C LEU A 627 -21.82 -11.94 -23.89
N VAL A 628 -20.74 -12.07 -23.14
CA VAL A 628 -20.05 -13.36 -22.93
C VAL A 628 -20.10 -13.71 -21.45
N HIS A 629 -20.63 -14.88 -21.13
CA HIS A 629 -20.65 -15.42 -19.77
C HIS A 629 -20.06 -16.82 -19.77
N CYS A 630 -19.00 -17.03 -18.99
CA CYS A 630 -18.39 -18.34 -18.83
C CYS A 630 -18.98 -19.06 -17.62
N VAL A 631 -19.22 -20.37 -17.75
CA VAL A 631 -19.73 -21.23 -16.67
C VAL A 631 -18.68 -22.25 -16.26
N ALA A 632 -18.60 -22.52 -14.96
CA ALA A 632 -17.89 -23.64 -14.37
C ALA A 632 -18.77 -24.90 -14.35
N HIS A 633 -18.16 -26.04 -14.04
CA HIS A 633 -18.87 -27.30 -13.79
C HIS A 633 -19.82 -27.72 -14.92
N ALA A 634 -19.41 -27.45 -16.17
CA ALA A 634 -20.04 -28.08 -17.32
C ALA A 634 -19.71 -29.57 -17.37
N ASN A 635 -20.64 -30.37 -17.88
CA ASN A 635 -20.40 -31.79 -18.13
C ASN A 635 -19.14 -31.95 -19.00
N ALA A 636 -18.24 -32.86 -18.60
CA ALA A 636 -17.04 -33.21 -19.33
C ALA A 636 -17.25 -34.58 -20.00
N GLU A 637 -17.19 -34.62 -21.33
CA GLU A 637 -17.35 -35.86 -22.10
C GLU A 637 -16.15 -36.79 -21.92
N GLY A 638 -14.95 -36.24 -21.72
CA GLY A 638 -13.73 -37.01 -21.48
C GLY A 638 -13.62 -37.61 -20.07
N ASP A 639 -14.51 -37.26 -19.14
CA ASP A 639 -14.47 -37.73 -17.75
C ASP A 639 -15.45 -38.88 -17.51
N ASN A 640 -14.95 -40.11 -17.43
CA ASN A 640 -15.76 -41.30 -17.15
C ASN A 640 -16.50 -41.26 -15.79
N ARG A 641 -16.09 -40.36 -14.89
CA ARG A 641 -16.72 -40.13 -13.59
C ARG A 641 -17.67 -38.93 -13.59
N ASN A 642 -17.95 -38.28 -14.71
CA ASN A 642 -18.67 -37.00 -14.77
C ASN A 642 -19.96 -37.02 -13.92
N HIS A 643 -20.80 -38.06 -14.03
CA HIS A 643 -22.05 -38.17 -13.27
C HIS A 643 -21.88 -38.45 -11.77
N LEU A 644 -20.74 -39.00 -11.36
CA LEU A 644 -20.41 -39.33 -9.97
C LEU A 644 -19.70 -38.18 -9.25
N ARG A 645 -19.17 -37.20 -9.98
CA ARG A 645 -18.43 -36.10 -9.36
C ARG A 645 -19.36 -35.07 -8.74
N PRO A 646 -19.03 -34.56 -7.54
CA PRO A 646 -19.69 -33.39 -6.97
C PRO A 646 -19.46 -32.12 -7.79
N TRP A 647 -18.35 -32.06 -8.54
CA TRP A 647 -18.04 -30.97 -9.47
C TRP A 647 -17.59 -31.52 -10.81
N LYS A 648 -18.16 -30.96 -11.87
CA LYS A 648 -17.82 -31.39 -13.23
C LYS A 648 -16.51 -30.76 -13.68
N MET A 649 -15.82 -31.44 -14.58
CA MET A 649 -14.48 -31.07 -15.06
C MET A 649 -14.50 -30.17 -16.30
N GLY A 650 -15.68 -29.81 -16.80
CA GLY A 650 -15.84 -28.98 -17.99
C GLY A 650 -16.14 -27.51 -17.69
N SER A 651 -15.94 -26.67 -18.70
CA SER A 651 -16.34 -25.25 -18.74
C SER A 651 -16.65 -24.85 -20.18
N LEU A 652 -17.48 -23.82 -20.37
CA LEU A 652 -17.73 -23.20 -21.69
C LEU A 652 -18.21 -21.76 -21.52
N CYS A 653 -18.21 -20.98 -22.59
CA CYS A 653 -18.87 -19.68 -22.62
C CYS A 653 -20.22 -19.75 -23.33
N PHE A 654 -21.19 -19.00 -22.82
CA PHE A 654 -22.40 -18.62 -23.54
C PHE A 654 -22.22 -17.23 -24.14
N VAL A 655 -22.59 -17.08 -25.40
CA VAL A 655 -22.52 -15.82 -26.13
C VAL A 655 -23.94 -15.35 -26.44
N GLY A 656 -24.33 -14.26 -25.80
CA GLY A 656 -25.65 -13.64 -25.91
C GLY A 656 -25.64 -12.47 -26.89
N ARG A 657 -26.62 -12.43 -27.80
CA ARG A 657 -26.87 -11.27 -28.64
C ARG A 657 -28.30 -10.77 -28.41
N TRP A 658 -28.43 -9.46 -28.20
CA TRP A 658 -29.74 -8.82 -28.09
C TRP A 658 -30.48 -8.90 -29.43
N ASP A 659 -31.72 -9.35 -29.38
CA ASP A 659 -32.65 -9.33 -30.51
C ASP A 659 -33.78 -8.35 -30.21
N ALA A 660 -33.72 -7.19 -30.86
CA ALA A 660 -34.69 -6.12 -30.69
C ALA A 660 -36.10 -6.49 -31.19
N ALA A 661 -36.21 -7.42 -32.13
CA ALA A 661 -37.51 -7.84 -32.67
C ALA A 661 -38.29 -8.70 -31.66
N THR A 662 -37.59 -9.56 -30.94
CA THR A 662 -38.19 -10.42 -29.90
C THR A 662 -38.13 -9.81 -28.50
N GLY A 663 -37.29 -8.79 -28.30
CA GLY A 663 -37.04 -8.17 -27.00
C GLY A 663 -36.35 -9.13 -26.03
N ARG A 664 -35.52 -10.05 -26.53
CA ARG A 664 -34.84 -11.10 -25.75
C ARG A 664 -33.39 -11.25 -26.18
N TYR A 665 -32.57 -11.84 -25.30
CA TYR A 665 -31.23 -12.29 -25.68
C TYR A 665 -31.27 -13.69 -26.27
N ASN A 666 -30.64 -13.86 -27.43
CA ASN A 666 -30.36 -15.15 -28.03
C ASN A 666 -28.98 -15.62 -27.54
N TRP A 667 -28.99 -16.55 -26.58
CA TRP A 667 -27.77 -17.15 -26.01
C TRP A 667 -27.36 -18.40 -26.79
N ARG A 668 -26.13 -18.41 -27.29
CA ARG A 668 -25.53 -19.57 -27.97
C ARG A 668 -24.45 -20.19 -27.09
N PRO A 669 -24.48 -21.50 -26.82
CA PRO A 669 -23.38 -22.19 -26.15
C PRO A 669 -22.14 -22.27 -27.06
N GLY A 670 -20.96 -22.06 -26.49
CA GLY A 670 -19.67 -22.36 -27.08
C GLY A 670 -19.30 -23.84 -26.95
N LYS A 671 -18.11 -24.20 -27.43
CA LYS A 671 -17.53 -25.53 -27.23
C LYS A 671 -17.04 -25.69 -25.80
N ARG A 672 -17.22 -26.90 -25.26
CA ARG A 672 -16.69 -27.29 -23.95
C ARG A 672 -15.16 -27.40 -24.01
N VAL A 673 -14.53 -26.95 -22.93
CA VAL A 673 -13.16 -27.29 -22.56
C VAL A 673 -13.17 -28.08 -21.26
N GLU A 674 -12.17 -28.91 -21.07
CA GLU A 674 -12.07 -29.83 -19.93
C GLU A 674 -10.70 -29.73 -19.29
N ILE A 675 -10.62 -30.01 -17.98
CA ILE A 675 -9.35 -30.12 -17.26
C ILE A 675 -9.22 -31.49 -16.60
N SER A 676 -8.00 -32.02 -16.56
CA SER A 676 -7.72 -33.27 -15.84
C SER A 676 -7.88 -33.07 -14.32
N PRO A 677 -8.44 -34.06 -13.59
CA PRO A 677 -8.44 -34.06 -12.13
C PRO A 677 -7.02 -34.12 -11.53
N ASP A 678 -6.02 -34.57 -12.31
CA ASP A 678 -4.61 -34.49 -11.94
C ASP A 678 -4.09 -33.04 -11.91
N SER A 679 -4.74 -32.13 -12.64
CA SER A 679 -4.37 -30.71 -12.69
C SER A 679 -5.24 -29.86 -11.74
N SER A 680 -6.53 -30.17 -11.64
CA SER A 680 -7.44 -29.50 -10.70
C SER A 680 -8.50 -30.47 -10.16
N ALA A 681 -8.46 -30.73 -8.85
CA ALA A 681 -9.30 -31.71 -8.19
C ALA A 681 -10.80 -31.36 -8.18
N ARG A 682 -11.16 -30.10 -8.41
CA ARG A 682 -12.55 -29.61 -8.49
C ARG A 682 -12.91 -29.08 -9.89
N GLY A 683 -12.10 -29.36 -10.91
CA GLY A 683 -12.31 -28.84 -12.26
C GLY A 683 -11.94 -27.36 -12.40
N LEU A 684 -12.52 -26.69 -13.40
CA LEU A 684 -12.37 -25.27 -13.67
C LEU A 684 -13.47 -24.49 -12.94
N MET A 685 -13.11 -23.74 -11.89
CA MET A 685 -14.08 -23.08 -11.01
C MET A 685 -14.09 -21.55 -11.18
N GLU A 686 -15.27 -20.96 -10.94
CA GLU A 686 -15.49 -19.51 -10.85
C GLU A 686 -14.75 -18.71 -11.94
N PRO A 687 -15.07 -18.93 -13.23
CA PRO A 687 -14.43 -18.22 -14.31
C PRO A 687 -14.68 -16.72 -14.23
N GLU A 688 -13.66 -15.94 -14.56
CA GLU A 688 -13.76 -14.52 -14.90
C GLU A 688 -13.35 -14.34 -16.36
N VAL A 689 -14.13 -13.56 -17.11
CA VAL A 689 -13.87 -13.25 -18.53
C VAL A 689 -13.44 -11.80 -18.73
N ALA A 690 -12.48 -11.56 -19.63
CA ALA A 690 -12.04 -10.22 -20.01
C ALA A 690 -11.78 -10.14 -21.52
N GLU A 691 -12.06 -8.98 -22.11
CA GLU A 691 -11.65 -8.69 -23.49
C GLU A 691 -10.23 -8.10 -23.49
N LEU A 692 -9.35 -8.69 -24.29
CA LEU A 692 -8.02 -8.17 -24.59
C LEU A 692 -8.11 -7.06 -25.64
N LYS A 693 -7.07 -6.21 -25.74
CA LYS A 693 -7.03 -5.06 -26.67
C LYS A 693 -7.27 -5.42 -28.14
N ASP A 694 -6.95 -6.64 -28.54
CA ASP A 694 -7.14 -7.14 -29.90
C ASP A 694 -8.49 -7.82 -30.13
N GLY A 695 -9.40 -7.77 -29.13
CA GLY A 695 -10.73 -8.38 -29.21
C GLY A 695 -10.76 -9.88 -28.93
N ARG A 696 -9.65 -10.49 -28.49
CA ARG A 696 -9.70 -11.85 -27.96
C ARG A 696 -10.37 -11.88 -26.58
N VAL A 697 -11.02 -12.99 -26.26
CA VAL A 697 -11.59 -13.22 -24.91
C VAL A 697 -10.63 -14.07 -24.09
N LEU A 698 -10.15 -13.53 -22.98
CA LEU A 698 -9.41 -14.24 -21.94
C LEU A 698 -10.42 -14.78 -20.92
N VAL A 699 -10.28 -16.06 -20.58
CA VAL A 699 -10.98 -16.69 -19.44
C VAL A 699 -9.96 -17.16 -18.43
N VAL A 700 -10.16 -16.83 -17.15
CA VAL A 700 -9.31 -17.28 -16.04
C VAL A 700 -10.17 -18.02 -15.02
N TRP A 701 -9.71 -19.18 -14.58
CA TRP A 701 -10.36 -20.02 -13.57
C TRP A 701 -9.47 -20.19 -12.34
N ARG A 702 -10.10 -20.43 -11.19
CA ARG A 702 -9.38 -20.96 -10.02
C ARG A 702 -9.31 -22.49 -10.10
N GLY A 703 -8.13 -23.05 -9.84
CA GLY A 703 -7.92 -24.49 -9.64
C GLY A 703 -8.05 -24.90 -8.18
N SER A 704 -8.01 -26.20 -7.90
CA SER A 704 -7.96 -26.73 -6.52
C SER A 704 -7.07 -27.96 -6.43
N THR A 705 -6.31 -28.10 -5.34
CA THR A 705 -5.49 -29.29 -5.06
C THR A 705 -6.29 -30.44 -4.45
N THR A 706 -7.42 -30.15 -3.80
CA THR A 706 -8.21 -31.13 -3.03
C THR A 706 -9.70 -31.01 -3.33
N GLY A 707 -10.35 -32.12 -3.67
CA GLY A 707 -11.80 -32.24 -3.82
C GLY A 707 -12.46 -32.88 -2.58
N TRP A 708 -13.73 -32.56 -2.34
CA TRP A 708 -14.54 -33.17 -1.27
C TRP A 708 -14.80 -34.67 -1.47
N ASP A 709 -14.66 -35.18 -2.70
CA ASP A 709 -14.73 -36.62 -2.99
C ASP A 709 -13.40 -37.36 -2.77
N GLY A 710 -12.42 -36.70 -2.14
CA GLY A 710 -11.08 -37.24 -1.90
C GLY A 710 -10.12 -37.12 -3.09
N THR A 711 -10.57 -36.60 -4.25
CA THR A 711 -9.68 -36.34 -5.40
C THR A 711 -8.54 -35.40 -4.99
N ARG A 712 -7.30 -35.71 -5.39
CA ARG A 712 -6.14 -34.84 -5.21
C ARG A 712 -5.45 -34.57 -6.54
N ALA A 713 -5.18 -33.30 -6.82
CA ALA A 713 -4.36 -32.91 -7.97
C ALA A 713 -2.89 -33.26 -7.70
N LYS A 714 -2.15 -33.53 -8.78
CA LYS A 714 -0.71 -33.82 -8.78
C LYS A 714 0.16 -32.56 -8.80
N ILE A 715 -0.42 -31.41 -9.12
CA ILE A 715 0.26 -30.11 -9.13
C ILE A 715 -0.24 -29.21 -7.99
N PRO A 716 0.60 -28.25 -7.53
CA PRO A 716 0.19 -27.22 -6.58
C PRO A 716 -1.02 -26.39 -7.06
N GLY A 717 -1.67 -25.65 -6.17
CA GLY A 717 -2.77 -24.76 -6.58
C GLY A 717 -2.31 -23.67 -7.55
N ARG A 718 -3.04 -23.55 -8.67
CA ARG A 718 -2.79 -22.61 -9.76
C ARG A 718 -4.07 -21.87 -10.17
N LYS A 719 -3.90 -20.76 -10.89
CA LYS A 719 -4.91 -20.25 -11.81
C LYS A 719 -4.70 -20.91 -13.18
N PHE A 720 -5.80 -21.19 -13.87
CA PHE A 720 -5.79 -21.69 -15.24
C PHE A 720 -6.40 -20.66 -16.17
N PHE A 721 -5.98 -20.63 -17.42
CA PHE A 721 -6.54 -19.73 -18.41
C PHE A 721 -6.73 -20.39 -19.77
N SER A 722 -7.61 -19.80 -20.57
CA SER A 722 -7.81 -20.08 -21.99
C SER A 722 -8.08 -18.78 -22.74
N VAL A 723 -7.86 -18.81 -24.05
CA VAL A 723 -8.14 -17.68 -24.93
C VAL A 723 -9.09 -18.12 -26.04
N SER A 724 -10.01 -17.23 -26.41
CA SER A 724 -10.87 -17.36 -27.58
C SER A 724 -10.57 -16.26 -28.59
N ASN A 725 -10.50 -16.66 -29.87
CA ASN A 725 -10.33 -15.75 -31.01
C ASN A 725 -11.64 -15.45 -31.76
N ASP A 726 -12.77 -16.01 -31.29
CA ASP A 726 -14.07 -15.97 -31.98
C ASP A 726 -15.20 -15.50 -31.05
N GLY A 727 -14.87 -14.61 -30.10
CA GLY A 727 -15.83 -13.97 -29.21
C GLY A 727 -16.37 -14.90 -28.12
N GLY A 728 -15.60 -15.90 -27.71
CA GLY A 728 -15.95 -16.86 -26.65
C GLY A 728 -16.51 -18.19 -27.14
N ILE A 729 -16.64 -18.43 -28.44
CA ILE A 729 -17.28 -19.65 -28.95
C ILE A 729 -16.36 -20.86 -28.85
N THR A 730 -15.08 -20.70 -29.16
CA THR A 730 -14.05 -21.72 -28.97
C THR A 730 -12.98 -21.20 -28.03
N LEU A 731 -12.63 -22.03 -27.05
CA LEU A 731 -11.56 -21.75 -26.09
C LEU A 731 -10.37 -22.67 -26.41
N SER A 732 -9.15 -22.13 -26.30
CA SER A 732 -7.94 -22.96 -26.29
C SER A 732 -7.98 -23.95 -25.13
N ALA A 733 -7.20 -25.04 -25.22
CA ALA A 733 -7.03 -25.95 -24.10
C ALA A 733 -6.58 -25.18 -22.83
N PRO A 734 -7.14 -25.48 -21.64
CA PRO A 734 -6.75 -24.81 -20.41
C PRO A 734 -5.27 -25.01 -20.09
N GLN A 735 -4.59 -23.92 -19.72
CA GLN A 735 -3.16 -23.92 -19.36
C GLN A 735 -2.95 -23.26 -18.00
N GLU A 736 -1.85 -23.60 -17.32
CA GLU A 736 -1.43 -22.87 -16.11
C GLU A 736 -1.15 -21.41 -16.47
N TRP A 737 -1.70 -20.49 -15.68
CA TRP A 737 -1.43 -19.07 -15.88
C TRP A 737 -0.12 -18.66 -15.20
N GLN A 738 0.70 -17.91 -15.90
CA GLN A 738 2.09 -17.61 -15.54
C GLN A 738 2.36 -16.12 -15.54
N TYR A 739 3.53 -15.74 -15.04
CA TYR A 739 4.09 -14.42 -15.25
C TYR A 739 4.60 -14.25 -16.69
N ASP A 740 4.75 -13.00 -17.10
CA ASP A 740 5.21 -12.59 -18.43
C ASP A 740 6.68 -12.96 -18.75
N ASP A 741 7.43 -13.38 -17.73
CA ASP A 741 8.77 -13.99 -17.85
C ASP A 741 8.74 -15.53 -17.97
N GLY A 742 7.55 -16.14 -17.99
CA GLY A 742 7.33 -17.58 -18.06
C GLY A 742 7.43 -18.32 -16.72
N THR A 743 7.68 -17.61 -15.61
CA THR A 743 7.70 -18.23 -14.27
C THR A 743 6.28 -18.42 -13.73
N GLY A 744 6.04 -19.56 -13.06
CA GLY A 744 4.74 -19.85 -12.46
C GLY A 744 4.54 -19.18 -11.09
N PHE A 745 3.28 -19.06 -10.66
CA PHE A 745 2.91 -18.58 -9.32
C PHE A 745 1.90 -19.51 -8.65
N TYR A 746 1.90 -19.55 -7.32
CA TYR A 746 0.90 -20.31 -6.57
C TYR A 746 -0.34 -19.47 -6.33
N SER A 747 -1.52 -20.07 -6.50
CA SER A 747 -2.79 -19.43 -6.16
C SER A 747 -3.69 -20.45 -5.47
N PRO A 748 -4.32 -20.08 -4.34
CA PRO A 748 -5.33 -20.93 -3.73
C PRO A 748 -6.57 -21.00 -4.62
N SER A 749 -7.44 -21.94 -4.27
CA SER A 749 -8.81 -22.01 -4.77
C SER A 749 -9.68 -20.91 -4.14
N SER A 750 -9.44 -19.69 -4.59
CA SER A 750 -10.10 -18.48 -4.12
C SER A 750 -10.65 -17.62 -5.27
N TYR A 751 -11.60 -16.75 -4.92
CA TYR A 751 -12.22 -15.79 -5.81
C TYR A 751 -11.20 -14.81 -6.40
N HIS A 752 -11.45 -14.33 -7.61
CA HIS A 752 -10.62 -13.34 -8.29
C HIS A 752 -11.46 -12.55 -9.29
N ARG A 753 -10.98 -11.37 -9.68
CA ARG A 753 -11.66 -10.48 -10.63
C ARG A 753 -10.68 -9.85 -11.60
N MET A 754 -11.19 -9.48 -12.78
CA MET A 754 -10.46 -8.69 -13.77
C MET A 754 -11.26 -7.44 -14.09
N ILE A 755 -10.56 -6.31 -14.23
CA ILE A 755 -11.19 -5.04 -14.59
C ILE A 755 -10.29 -4.23 -15.52
N ARG A 756 -10.86 -3.76 -16.63
CA ARG A 756 -10.19 -2.78 -17.48
C ARG A 756 -10.47 -1.39 -16.92
N HIS A 757 -9.44 -0.75 -16.40
CA HIS A 757 -9.56 0.55 -15.78
C HIS A 757 -9.81 1.64 -16.84
N SER A 758 -10.82 2.48 -16.62
CA SER A 758 -11.34 3.37 -17.65
C SER A 758 -10.39 4.52 -18.01
N VAL A 759 -9.50 4.93 -17.10
CA VAL A 759 -8.52 6.01 -17.35
C VAL A 759 -7.22 5.45 -17.92
N THR A 760 -6.58 4.50 -17.23
CA THR A 760 -5.27 3.95 -17.65
C THR A 760 -5.37 3.00 -18.84
N LYS A 761 -6.59 2.52 -19.17
CA LYS A 761 -6.89 1.53 -20.23
C LYS A 761 -6.22 0.17 -20.06
N LYS A 762 -5.53 -0.03 -18.93
CA LYS A 762 -4.87 -1.29 -18.56
C LYS A 762 -5.89 -2.28 -18.00
N LEU A 763 -5.67 -3.55 -18.27
CA LEU A 763 -6.41 -4.66 -17.67
C LEU A 763 -5.69 -5.10 -16.39
N TYR A 764 -6.37 -5.05 -15.25
CA TYR A 764 -5.83 -5.49 -13.98
C TYR A 764 -6.51 -6.77 -13.52
N TRP A 765 -5.73 -7.66 -12.91
CA TRP A 765 -6.20 -8.83 -12.20
C TRP A 765 -6.03 -8.64 -10.70
N ILE A 766 -7.05 -9.00 -9.93
CA ILE A 766 -7.05 -8.94 -8.47
C ILE A 766 -7.41 -10.32 -7.92
N GLY A 767 -6.57 -10.85 -7.03
CA GLY A 767 -6.77 -12.17 -6.43
C GLY A 767 -5.66 -12.52 -5.44
N ASN A 768 -5.54 -13.79 -5.09
CA ASN A 768 -4.52 -14.25 -4.14
C ASN A 768 -3.37 -14.95 -4.87
N ILE A 769 -2.14 -14.53 -4.57
CA ILE A 769 -0.92 -15.25 -4.92
C ILE A 769 -0.23 -15.64 -3.61
N SER A 770 0.04 -16.92 -3.41
CA SER A 770 0.60 -17.44 -2.17
C SER A 770 2.11 -17.60 -2.25
N ARG A 771 2.81 -17.29 -1.15
CA ARG A 771 4.26 -17.55 -1.01
C ARG A 771 4.58 -19.05 -1.00
N THR A 772 3.68 -19.86 -0.45
CA THR A 772 3.80 -21.31 -0.35
C THR A 772 2.73 -22.02 -1.18
N PRO A 773 2.95 -23.28 -1.60
CA PRO A 773 1.91 -24.09 -2.22
C PRO A 773 0.64 -24.13 -1.36
N PRO A 774 -0.52 -23.71 -1.89
CA PRO A 774 -1.78 -23.77 -1.16
C PRO A 774 -2.33 -25.20 -1.14
N ASP A 775 -3.16 -25.48 -0.13
CA ASP A 775 -3.99 -26.68 -0.09
C ASP A 775 -5.48 -26.29 -0.12
N GLY A 776 -6.15 -26.66 -1.22
CA GLY A 776 -7.52 -26.32 -1.50
C GLY A 776 -7.69 -24.81 -1.55
N ASN A 777 -8.42 -24.28 -0.57
CA ASN A 777 -8.79 -22.87 -0.51
C ASN A 777 -7.74 -21.99 0.18
N SER A 778 -6.74 -22.56 0.86
CA SER A 778 -5.89 -21.83 1.81
C SER A 778 -4.41 -21.91 1.44
N PRO A 779 -3.59 -20.87 1.76
CA PRO A 779 -3.99 -19.61 2.40
C PRO A 779 -4.66 -18.63 1.43
N ARG A 780 -5.63 -17.82 1.90
CA ARG A 780 -6.28 -16.75 1.12
C ARG A 780 -5.65 -15.39 1.39
N TYR A 781 -4.33 -15.34 1.42
CA TYR A 781 -3.54 -14.11 1.56
C TYR A 781 -2.13 -14.34 0.95
N PRO A 782 -1.43 -13.27 0.53
CA PRO A 782 -1.93 -11.90 0.39
C PRO A 782 -3.03 -11.75 -0.68
N LEU A 783 -3.77 -10.64 -0.62
CA LEU A 783 -4.56 -10.13 -1.74
C LEU A 783 -3.66 -9.19 -2.56
N VAL A 784 -3.54 -9.45 -3.86
CA VAL A 784 -2.65 -8.71 -4.76
C VAL A 784 -3.41 -8.16 -5.97
N ILE A 785 -2.85 -7.13 -6.58
CA ILE A 785 -3.19 -6.61 -7.89
C ILE A 785 -1.99 -6.71 -8.83
N ALA A 786 -2.23 -7.04 -10.09
CA ALA A 786 -1.21 -7.06 -11.14
C ALA A 786 -1.81 -6.63 -12.48
N GLU A 787 -1.00 -6.01 -13.33
CA GLU A 787 -1.35 -5.73 -14.73
C GLU A 787 -1.30 -7.03 -15.55
N VAL A 788 -2.25 -7.22 -16.47
CA VAL A 788 -2.23 -8.31 -17.44
C VAL A 788 -1.41 -7.86 -18.67
N ASP A 789 -0.37 -8.61 -19.03
CA ASP A 789 0.27 -8.53 -20.34
C ASP A 789 -0.68 -9.14 -21.37
N GLU A 790 -1.34 -8.29 -22.14
CA GLU A 790 -2.38 -8.71 -23.09
C GLU A 790 -1.82 -9.36 -24.36
N GLU A 791 -0.54 -9.14 -24.67
CA GLU A 791 0.12 -9.77 -25.82
C GLU A 791 0.51 -11.20 -25.48
N LYS A 792 1.18 -11.39 -24.34
CA LYS A 792 1.61 -12.70 -23.84
C LYS A 792 0.49 -13.47 -23.14
N VAL A 793 -0.60 -12.79 -22.78
CA VAL A 793 -1.71 -13.33 -21.98
C VAL A 793 -1.22 -13.87 -20.64
N ALA A 794 -0.43 -13.06 -19.94
CA ALA A 794 0.25 -13.41 -18.68
C ALA A 794 0.10 -12.28 -17.64
N LEU A 795 0.47 -12.51 -16.38
CA LEU A 795 0.58 -11.43 -15.41
C LEU A 795 1.95 -10.75 -15.51
N LYS A 796 2.00 -9.42 -15.54
CA LYS A 796 3.26 -8.68 -15.49
C LYS A 796 3.89 -8.77 -14.10
N LYS A 797 5.00 -9.48 -13.99
CA LYS A 797 5.62 -9.82 -12.70
C LYS A 797 6.07 -8.59 -11.91
N ASP A 798 6.63 -7.61 -12.59
CA ASP A 798 7.12 -6.35 -12.02
C ASP A 798 6.00 -5.42 -11.53
N THR A 799 4.75 -5.71 -11.89
CA THR A 799 3.57 -4.96 -11.43
C THR A 799 2.84 -5.59 -10.25
N VAL A 800 3.21 -6.80 -9.82
CA VAL A 800 2.47 -7.45 -8.72
C VAL A 800 2.66 -6.65 -7.44
N THR A 801 1.55 -6.16 -6.89
CA THR A 801 1.50 -5.29 -5.71
C THR A 801 0.52 -5.86 -4.69
N VAL A 802 0.90 -5.93 -3.42
CA VAL A 802 0.00 -6.38 -2.35
C VAL A 802 -1.00 -5.27 -2.02
N ILE A 803 -2.30 -5.59 -2.06
CA ILE A 803 -3.38 -4.73 -1.55
C ILE A 803 -3.46 -4.87 -0.02
N ASP A 804 -3.47 -6.10 0.48
CA ASP A 804 -3.51 -6.43 1.92
C ASP A 804 -2.88 -7.81 2.17
N ASP A 805 -2.32 -8.02 3.35
CA ASP A 805 -1.70 -9.28 3.77
C ASP A 805 -1.97 -9.57 5.25
N ARG A 806 -1.83 -10.83 5.65
CA ARG A 806 -1.98 -11.26 7.04
C ARG A 806 -0.82 -10.73 7.88
N LYS A 807 -1.14 -10.02 8.96
CA LYS A 807 -0.18 -9.61 9.98
C LYS A 807 0.13 -10.78 10.95
N PRO A 808 1.31 -10.84 11.58
CA PRO A 808 1.71 -11.94 12.47
C PRO A 808 0.78 -12.15 13.66
N ASP A 809 0.17 -11.08 14.16
CA ASP A 809 -0.78 -11.09 15.28
C ASP A 809 -2.19 -11.53 14.86
N GLN A 810 -2.46 -11.70 13.56
CA GLN A 810 -3.75 -12.15 13.05
C GLN A 810 -3.81 -13.68 12.86
N PRO A 811 -4.99 -14.31 13.02
CA PRO A 811 -5.15 -15.75 12.84
C PRO A 811 -4.77 -16.23 11.43
N THR A 812 -4.24 -17.45 11.33
CA THR A 812 -3.93 -18.10 10.04
C THR A 812 -5.17 -18.44 9.21
N ALA A 813 -6.35 -18.43 9.86
CA ALA A 813 -7.64 -18.63 9.21
C ALA A 813 -8.14 -17.39 8.43
N LEU A 814 -7.47 -16.23 8.56
CA LEU A 814 -7.84 -15.00 7.88
C LEU A 814 -7.97 -15.20 6.36
N GLN A 815 -9.04 -14.65 5.78
CA GLN A 815 -9.30 -14.72 4.36
C GLN A 815 -9.41 -13.33 3.73
N LEU A 816 -8.56 -13.06 2.73
CA LEU A 816 -8.59 -11.87 1.90
C LEU A 816 -9.10 -12.23 0.49
N SER A 817 -10.37 -12.63 0.40
CA SER A 817 -11.01 -13.05 -0.86
C SER A 817 -12.53 -12.79 -0.83
N ASN A 818 -13.28 -13.29 -1.81
CA ASN A 818 -14.73 -13.17 -1.91
C ASN A 818 -15.24 -11.71 -1.86
N PHE A 819 -14.59 -10.82 -2.60
CA PHE A 819 -14.90 -9.39 -2.62
C PHE A 819 -15.78 -8.99 -3.80
N SER A 820 -16.58 -7.94 -3.65
CA SER A 820 -17.15 -7.21 -4.80
C SER A 820 -16.16 -6.16 -5.30
N LEU A 821 -16.14 -5.90 -6.61
CA LEU A 821 -15.24 -4.94 -7.26
C LEU A 821 -16.01 -4.01 -8.21
N LEU A 822 -15.75 -2.71 -8.11
CA LEU A 822 -16.13 -1.70 -9.10
C LEU A 822 -15.01 -0.66 -9.28
N GLU A 823 -15.06 0.08 -10.39
CA GLU A 823 -14.31 1.34 -10.55
C GLU A 823 -15.28 2.50 -10.32
N ASP A 824 -14.99 3.36 -9.36
CA ASP A 824 -15.80 4.55 -9.09
C ASP A 824 -15.77 5.50 -10.31
N ARG A 825 -16.96 5.83 -10.86
CA ARG A 825 -17.11 6.61 -12.09
C ARG A 825 -16.72 8.10 -11.97
N ILE A 826 -16.45 8.61 -10.76
CA ILE A 826 -16.07 10.01 -10.53
C ILE A 826 -14.58 10.13 -10.22
N SER A 827 -14.13 9.38 -9.22
CA SER A 827 -12.77 9.38 -8.71
C SER A 827 -11.86 8.47 -9.51
N HIS A 828 -12.37 7.45 -10.21
CA HIS A 828 -11.59 6.40 -10.89
C HIS A 828 -10.75 5.54 -9.95
N ASP A 829 -11.03 5.52 -8.66
CA ASP A 829 -10.43 4.53 -7.77
C ASP A 829 -11.17 3.19 -7.91
N LEU A 830 -10.46 2.09 -7.75
CA LEU A 830 -11.09 0.78 -7.62
C LEU A 830 -11.61 0.63 -6.19
N GLU A 831 -12.88 0.27 -6.01
CA GLU A 831 -13.46 -0.04 -4.71
C GLU A 831 -13.65 -1.55 -4.56
N LEU A 832 -13.12 -2.11 -3.47
CA LEU A 832 -13.41 -3.48 -3.05
C LEU A 832 -14.18 -3.46 -1.73
N TYR A 833 -15.21 -4.29 -1.64
CA TYR A 833 -15.93 -4.56 -0.39
C TYR A 833 -15.67 -6.01 -0.03
N LEU A 834 -15.02 -6.23 1.11
CA LEU A 834 -14.43 -7.50 1.47
C LEU A 834 -14.69 -7.80 2.95
N THR A 835 -15.31 -8.96 3.21
CA THR A 835 -15.56 -9.48 4.55
C THR A 835 -14.40 -10.34 5.02
N LEU A 836 -13.78 -10.00 6.15
CA LEU A 836 -12.55 -10.63 6.64
C LEU A 836 -12.81 -11.89 7.48
N TYR A 837 -13.33 -12.95 6.84
CA TYR A 837 -13.55 -14.22 7.52
C TYR A 837 -12.29 -14.73 8.21
N GLY A 838 -12.45 -15.27 9.41
CA GLY A 838 -11.34 -15.81 10.21
C GLY A 838 -10.41 -14.75 10.82
N GLU A 839 -10.78 -13.46 10.82
CA GLU A 839 -9.98 -12.43 11.49
C GLU A 839 -10.06 -12.54 13.03
N TRP A 840 -11.10 -13.20 13.57
CA TRP A 840 -11.20 -13.56 15.00
C TRP A 840 -10.92 -15.05 15.24
N PRO A 841 -10.22 -15.40 16.33
CA PRO A 841 -9.85 -16.79 16.62
C PRO A 841 -11.04 -17.66 17.05
N ASP A 842 -12.06 -17.08 17.68
CA ASP A 842 -13.16 -17.84 18.28
C ASP A 842 -14.22 -18.29 17.26
N SER A 843 -14.33 -17.60 16.13
CA SER A 843 -15.28 -17.94 15.07
C SER A 843 -14.85 -17.35 13.73
N PRO A 844 -14.85 -18.14 12.64
CA PRO A 844 -14.57 -17.62 11.31
C PRO A 844 -15.66 -16.67 10.79
N TYR A 845 -16.86 -16.71 11.39
CA TYR A 845 -18.01 -15.91 10.99
C TYR A 845 -18.20 -14.67 11.85
N THR A 846 -17.46 -14.49 12.96
CA THR A 846 -17.28 -13.12 13.44
C THR A 846 -16.38 -12.46 12.40
N ALA A 847 -16.90 -11.56 11.56
CA ALA A 847 -16.16 -10.97 10.43
C ALA A 847 -16.76 -9.62 10.02
N ASP A 848 -15.93 -8.58 10.02
CA ASP A 848 -16.27 -7.24 9.56
C ASP A 848 -16.11 -7.12 8.04
N CYS A 849 -16.91 -6.24 7.44
CA CYS A 849 -16.75 -5.83 6.06
C CYS A 849 -15.95 -4.54 5.98
N TYR A 850 -14.88 -4.57 5.19
CA TYR A 850 -14.02 -3.43 4.93
C TYR A 850 -14.17 -2.95 3.49
N ARG A 851 -14.09 -1.63 3.31
CA ARG A 851 -13.93 -1.00 2.01
C ARG A 851 -12.46 -0.73 1.77
N TYR A 852 -11.95 -1.20 0.64
CA TYR A 852 -10.63 -0.90 0.12
C TYR A 852 -10.79 0.05 -1.06
N THR A 853 -10.17 1.22 -0.99
CA THR A 853 -10.05 2.16 -2.10
C THR A 853 -8.64 2.03 -2.66
N VAL A 854 -8.51 1.56 -3.90
CA VAL A 854 -7.24 1.24 -4.55
C VAL A 854 -7.03 2.17 -5.74
N ASP A 855 -6.05 3.06 -5.62
CA ASP A 855 -5.66 3.97 -6.69
C ASP A 855 -4.53 3.34 -7.52
N VAL A 856 -4.86 3.00 -8.77
CA VAL A 856 -3.95 2.39 -9.76
C VAL A 856 -3.43 3.39 -10.80
N ARG A 857 -3.77 4.68 -10.65
CA ARG A 857 -3.27 5.75 -11.51
C ARG A 857 -1.87 6.16 -11.10
N ASN A 858 -1.57 5.94 -9.81
CA ASN A 858 -0.37 5.33 -9.22
C ASN A 858 0.83 4.98 -10.12
#